data_AF-A0A6G9Z6T2-F1
#
_entry.id   AF-A0A6G9Z6T2-F1
#
_cell.length_a   1.000
_cell.length_b   1.000
_cell.length_c   1.000
_cell.angle_alpha   90.00
_cell.angle_beta   90.00
_cell.angle_gamma   90.00
#
_symmetry.space_group_name_H-M   'P 1'
#
loop_
_entity.id
_entity.type
_entity.pdbx_description
1 polymer ?
#
loop_
_entity_poly.entity_id
_entity_poly.type
_entity_poly.pdbx_seq_one_letter_code
_entity_poly.pdbx_strand_id
1 'polypeptide(L)'
;MVHQQRLKRSALGALQKLAEGGQGVVYHAPNAHMRYANSMVYKEYKPNVLPTANVAALEAMPDYLESLPFAEGFDLLSRTAWPCRLVEEDASTAVIGFVMPTIPSEFFIDLTVASGVKSTTAQFQHLLNDNTVLARRNIMLTDRSRYELLIQAADSLSVLHRQHIAIGDMSPLNLLFALQPDPRVYLIDCDAMRLADRTVTAQVETPDWEVRQANPGEQLATPQSDAYKLGLLALRLLAGDQTTRDTDRLPSAVPTAIRQLVAAALSTTPADRPVAADWIPTLTDAAHTASTHLPQPATSSPLPRRTARQPAAGPPTPTRGPGQLPPPSGPMSRGHRRARRLAAVAAVALVITTGILLTDHRGTGNNNSGPGLAGSRPVTTCADPPKAAVASATAAGDSLDLSMNIVAACSQGDVLSSSRTQVIVSTPAGTVASGTFNLSAAPLVLPSSTQPVQKTFRYPSGQFWQPADTLSPTTDLTVQLNRAGTEGPVHIANPVTGGVLTASPLPTTAADVEAMSLAGLQATAAADRTAVLRNLSDRWVPQLSSKQFGLVAEGITWHHTDIMREHLRLRERHPNVRLLWSGTWSTFSYPDFWITIAGVAFPTPDGAIQWCGDNGFDRDHCYAKLISTTHPVDGSTQYQP
;
A
#
# COMPACT_ATOMS: atom_id res chain seq x y z
N MET A 1 30.46 -25.95 -36.49
CA MET A 1 30.72 -25.37 -35.16
C MET A 1 30.76 -26.51 -34.14
N VAL A 2 31.42 -26.31 -32.99
CA VAL A 2 31.22 -27.19 -31.82
C VAL A 2 30.16 -26.49 -30.97
N HIS A 3 28.92 -26.96 -30.98
CA HIS A 3 27.95 -26.50 -29.97
C HIS A 3 28.54 -26.84 -28.59
N GLN A 4 28.65 -25.84 -27.72
CA GLN A 4 29.00 -26.11 -26.34
C GLN A 4 27.90 -26.96 -25.70
N GLN A 5 28.27 -27.99 -24.94
CA GLN A 5 27.28 -28.74 -24.18
C GLN A 5 26.57 -27.81 -23.21
N ARG A 6 25.24 -27.80 -23.30
CA ARG A 6 24.34 -27.23 -22.29
C ARG A 6 24.74 -27.77 -20.91
N LEU A 7 24.70 -26.92 -19.89
CA LEU A 7 25.13 -27.31 -18.55
C LEU A 7 24.09 -28.21 -17.91
N LYS A 8 24.52 -29.27 -17.23
CA LYS A 8 23.64 -29.99 -16.30
C LYS A 8 23.43 -29.17 -15.04
N ARG A 9 22.20 -29.13 -14.52
CA ARG A 9 21.82 -28.37 -13.33
C ARG A 9 22.75 -28.62 -12.13
N SER A 10 23.11 -29.88 -11.87
CA SER A 10 24.05 -30.28 -10.83
C SER A 10 25.48 -29.74 -11.03
N ALA A 11 25.91 -29.50 -12.27
CA ALA A 11 27.24 -28.98 -12.58
C ALA A 11 27.41 -27.50 -12.18
N LEU A 12 26.31 -26.76 -11.96
CA LEU A 12 26.32 -25.36 -11.52
C LEU A 12 26.82 -25.17 -10.08
N GLY A 13 26.81 -26.23 -9.27
CA GLY A 13 27.21 -26.22 -7.86
C GLY A 13 26.04 -25.93 -6.91
N ALA A 14 26.36 -25.47 -5.69
CA ALA A 14 25.37 -25.21 -4.66
C ALA A 14 24.55 -23.94 -4.99
N LEU A 15 23.31 -24.14 -5.45
CA LEU A 15 22.40 -23.06 -5.85
C LEU A 15 21.80 -22.33 -4.64
N GLN A 16 22.30 -21.11 -4.36
CA GLN A 16 21.67 -20.18 -3.43
C GLN A 16 20.69 -19.27 -4.17
N LYS A 17 19.44 -19.20 -3.73
CA LYS A 17 18.42 -18.29 -4.30
C LYS A 17 18.81 -16.83 -4.04
N LEU A 18 18.79 -16.02 -5.10
CA LEU A 18 19.06 -14.58 -5.07
C LEU A 18 17.79 -13.75 -5.28
N ALA A 19 16.96 -14.14 -6.25
CA ALA A 19 15.71 -13.44 -6.59
C ALA A 19 14.65 -14.41 -7.14
N GLU A 20 13.41 -13.95 -7.26
CA GLU A 20 12.32 -14.63 -7.95
C GLU A 20 11.44 -13.59 -8.64
N GLY A 21 10.98 -13.91 -9.86
CA GLY A 21 10.06 -13.08 -10.63
C GLY A 21 8.88 -13.89 -11.18
N GLY A 22 8.09 -13.30 -12.08
CA GLY A 22 6.92 -13.96 -12.66
C GLY A 22 7.25 -15.21 -13.47
N GLN A 23 8.36 -15.19 -14.22
CA GLN A 23 8.73 -16.28 -15.15
C GLN A 23 9.74 -17.30 -14.59
N GLY A 24 10.48 -16.96 -13.53
CA GLY A 24 11.61 -17.78 -13.07
C GLY A 24 12.17 -17.41 -11.70
N VAL A 25 13.16 -18.18 -11.26
CA VAL A 25 13.93 -18.01 -10.03
C VAL A 25 15.41 -17.84 -10.39
N VAL A 26 16.09 -16.87 -9.78
CA VAL A 26 17.51 -16.60 -10.03
C VAL A 26 18.35 -17.12 -8.87
N TYR A 27 19.36 -17.92 -9.18
CA TYR A 27 20.30 -18.54 -8.24
C TYR A 27 21.74 -18.12 -8.52
N HIS A 28 22.60 -18.11 -7.51
CA HIS A 28 24.05 -18.06 -7.70
C HIS A 28 24.54 -19.38 -8.33
N ALA A 29 25.38 -19.30 -9.36
CA ALA A 29 25.90 -20.46 -10.10
C ALA A 29 27.43 -20.57 -9.94
N PRO A 30 27.94 -20.96 -8.74
CA PRO A 30 29.35 -20.81 -8.38
C PRO A 30 30.34 -21.54 -9.29
N ASN A 31 29.93 -22.64 -9.92
CA ASN A 31 30.80 -23.43 -10.81
C ASN A 31 30.63 -23.04 -12.30
N ALA A 32 29.72 -22.14 -12.63
CA ALA A 32 29.56 -21.64 -14.00
C ALA A 32 30.62 -20.57 -14.28
N HIS A 33 31.47 -20.82 -15.28
CA HIS A 33 32.58 -19.95 -15.63
C HIS A 33 32.58 -19.64 -17.12
N MET A 34 32.98 -18.41 -17.47
CA MET A 34 33.01 -17.91 -18.84
C MET A 34 34.17 -16.94 -19.06
N ARG A 35 34.58 -16.81 -20.32
CA ARG A 35 35.67 -15.91 -20.75
C ARG A 35 35.41 -14.43 -20.47
N TYR A 36 34.14 -14.03 -20.38
CA TYR A 36 33.71 -12.64 -20.37
C TYR A 36 33.13 -12.16 -19.02
N ALA A 37 32.95 -13.06 -18.04
CA ALA A 37 32.27 -12.73 -16.78
C ALA A 37 32.91 -13.47 -15.59
N ASN A 38 33.25 -12.71 -14.55
CA ASN A 38 33.94 -13.21 -13.34
C ASN A 38 32.99 -13.97 -12.38
N SER A 39 31.68 -13.79 -12.52
CA SER A 39 30.65 -14.42 -11.70
C SER A 39 29.39 -14.61 -12.56
N MET A 40 28.68 -15.72 -12.32
CA MET A 40 27.51 -16.13 -13.09
C MET A 40 26.33 -16.40 -12.16
N VAL A 41 25.13 -16.09 -12.65
CA VAL A 41 23.86 -16.51 -12.06
C VAL A 41 23.10 -17.43 -13.01
N TYR A 42 22.20 -18.23 -12.47
CA TYR A 42 21.35 -19.17 -13.17
C TYR A 42 19.89 -18.74 -13.05
N LYS A 43 19.21 -18.46 -14.17
CA LYS A 43 17.75 -18.25 -14.22
C LYS A 43 17.09 -19.59 -14.54
N GLU A 44 16.37 -20.14 -13.58
CA GLU A 44 15.53 -21.33 -13.70
C GLU A 44 14.10 -20.90 -14.04
N TYR A 45 13.52 -21.38 -15.13
CA TYR A 45 12.13 -21.06 -15.47
C TYR A 45 11.15 -21.80 -14.55
N LYS A 46 10.01 -21.17 -14.26
CA LYS A 46 8.92 -21.83 -13.52
C LYS A 46 8.24 -22.90 -14.39
N PRO A 47 7.68 -23.98 -13.81
CA PRO A 47 7.09 -25.09 -14.58
C PRO A 47 5.97 -24.71 -15.55
N ASN A 48 5.30 -23.56 -15.35
CA ASN A 48 4.27 -23.03 -16.25
C ASN A 48 4.83 -22.27 -17.47
N VAL A 49 6.12 -21.91 -17.48
CA VAL A 49 6.79 -21.22 -18.59
C VAL A 49 7.51 -22.20 -19.51
N LEU A 50 8.06 -23.29 -18.97
CA LEU A 50 8.77 -24.32 -19.76
C LEU A 50 8.00 -24.84 -20.99
N PRO A 51 6.67 -25.07 -20.95
CA PRO A 51 5.92 -25.54 -22.12
C PRO A 51 5.70 -24.49 -23.21
N THR A 52 5.90 -23.20 -22.91
CA THR A 52 5.71 -22.08 -23.86
C THR A 52 7.03 -21.48 -24.33
N ALA A 53 8.16 -21.85 -23.72
CA ALA A 53 9.49 -21.37 -24.07
C ALA A 53 10.00 -22.00 -25.38
N ASN A 54 10.26 -21.17 -26.38
CA ASN A 54 10.92 -21.53 -27.62
C ASN A 54 12.42 -21.76 -27.38
N VAL A 55 12.76 -22.99 -26.97
CA VAL A 55 14.14 -23.43 -26.68
C VAL A 55 15.11 -23.11 -27.83
N ALA A 56 14.67 -23.22 -29.08
CA ALA A 56 15.52 -22.92 -30.23
C ALA A 56 15.84 -21.41 -30.35
N ALA A 57 14.93 -20.52 -29.95
CA ALA A 57 15.20 -19.08 -29.86
C ALA A 57 16.12 -18.74 -28.68
N LEU A 58 15.98 -19.46 -27.55
CA LEU A 58 16.85 -19.29 -26.39
C LEU A 58 18.30 -19.74 -26.69
N GLU A 59 18.49 -20.87 -27.38
CA GLU A 59 19.82 -21.35 -27.81
C GLU A 59 20.53 -20.37 -28.75
N ALA A 60 19.76 -19.61 -29.52
CA ALA A 60 20.29 -18.61 -30.44
C ALA A 60 20.95 -17.40 -29.73
N MET A 61 20.63 -17.15 -28.46
CA MET A 61 21.20 -16.04 -27.70
C MET A 61 22.68 -16.33 -27.32
N PRO A 62 23.05 -17.50 -26.75
CA PRO A 62 24.42 -17.94 -26.66
C PRO A 62 25.14 -18.06 -28.02
N ASP A 63 24.53 -18.73 -29.01
CA ASP A 63 25.15 -18.89 -30.33
C ASP A 63 25.49 -17.53 -30.97
N TYR A 64 24.64 -16.51 -30.78
CA TYR A 64 24.91 -15.14 -31.22
C TYR A 64 26.10 -14.51 -30.48
N LEU A 65 26.12 -14.58 -29.14
CA LEU A 65 27.24 -14.09 -28.33
C LEU A 65 28.57 -14.76 -28.69
N GLU A 66 28.57 -16.05 -28.99
CA GLU A 66 29.78 -16.78 -29.43
C GLU A 66 30.20 -16.43 -30.86
N SER A 67 29.28 -15.92 -31.70
CA SER A 67 29.58 -15.45 -33.06
C SER A 67 30.23 -14.06 -33.11
N LEU A 68 30.07 -13.25 -32.06
CA LEU A 68 30.59 -11.88 -32.01
C LEU A 68 32.12 -11.83 -31.81
N PRO A 69 32.82 -10.86 -32.41
CA PRO A 69 34.18 -10.51 -32.02
C PRO A 69 34.28 -10.19 -30.52
N PHE A 70 35.43 -10.52 -29.90
CA PHE A 70 35.62 -10.40 -28.45
C PHE A 70 35.22 -9.02 -27.87
N ALA A 71 35.48 -7.94 -28.58
CA ALA A 71 35.14 -6.58 -28.16
C ALA A 71 33.62 -6.31 -28.20
N GLU A 72 32.91 -6.83 -29.19
CA GLU A 72 31.44 -6.66 -29.34
C GLU A 72 30.68 -7.55 -28.35
N GLY A 73 31.15 -8.79 -28.15
CA GLY A 73 30.62 -9.65 -27.09
C GLY A 73 30.85 -9.08 -25.69
N PHE A 74 31.98 -8.40 -25.46
CA PHE A 74 32.25 -7.70 -24.20
C PHE A 74 31.38 -6.44 -24.05
N ASP A 75 31.19 -5.63 -25.11
CA ASP A 75 30.31 -4.45 -25.07
C ASP A 75 28.85 -4.86 -24.77
N LEU A 76 28.32 -5.88 -25.44
CA LEU A 76 27.00 -6.45 -25.17
C LEU A 76 26.84 -6.89 -23.70
N LEU A 77 27.80 -7.63 -23.16
CA LEU A 77 27.79 -8.10 -21.76
C LEU A 77 28.07 -6.98 -20.74
N SER A 78 28.68 -5.87 -21.15
CA SER A 78 28.83 -4.68 -20.30
C SER A 78 27.53 -3.86 -20.16
N ARG A 79 26.51 -4.18 -20.97
CA ARG A 79 25.20 -3.50 -21.05
C ARG A 79 24.01 -4.40 -20.69
N THR A 80 24.18 -5.73 -20.70
CA THR A 80 23.06 -6.68 -20.62
C THR A 80 23.41 -7.93 -19.79
N ALA A 81 22.46 -8.41 -19.00
CA ALA A 81 22.48 -9.75 -18.39
C ALA A 81 22.11 -10.84 -19.43
N TRP A 82 22.87 -10.91 -20.52
CA TRP A 82 22.56 -11.75 -21.69
C TRP A 82 22.51 -13.26 -21.35
N PRO A 83 21.61 -14.06 -21.96
CA PRO A 83 21.63 -15.51 -21.85
C PRO A 83 22.87 -16.09 -22.52
N CYS A 84 23.77 -16.69 -21.74
CA CYS A 84 25.11 -17.07 -22.19
C CYS A 84 25.37 -18.56 -22.38
N ARG A 85 24.62 -19.44 -21.69
CA ARG A 85 24.57 -20.89 -21.98
C ARG A 85 23.32 -21.51 -21.38
N LEU A 86 22.68 -22.43 -22.10
CA LEU A 86 21.46 -23.10 -21.61
C LEU A 86 21.81 -24.15 -20.55
N VAL A 87 20.84 -24.42 -19.67
CA VAL A 87 20.90 -25.40 -18.59
C VAL A 87 19.82 -26.46 -18.82
N GLU A 88 20.21 -27.72 -18.73
CA GLU A 88 19.32 -28.88 -18.76
C GLU A 88 19.16 -29.50 -17.37
N GLU A 89 18.01 -30.15 -17.17
CA GLU A 89 17.82 -31.10 -16.08
C GLU A 89 18.87 -32.23 -16.12
N ASP A 90 19.26 -32.73 -14.96
CA ASP A 90 20.30 -33.77 -14.84
C ASP A 90 19.88 -35.12 -15.47
N ALA A 91 18.59 -35.46 -15.39
CA ALA A 91 18.05 -36.77 -15.78
C ALA A 91 17.46 -36.83 -17.20
N SER A 92 17.35 -35.71 -17.91
CA SER A 92 16.75 -35.61 -19.25
C SER A 92 17.54 -34.66 -20.15
N THR A 93 17.05 -34.33 -21.35
CA THR A 93 17.57 -33.23 -22.19
C THR A 93 16.62 -32.04 -22.22
N ALA A 94 15.71 -31.94 -21.24
CA ALA A 94 14.83 -30.80 -21.09
C ALA A 94 15.64 -29.58 -20.64
N VAL A 95 15.59 -28.51 -21.44
CA VAL A 95 16.13 -27.20 -21.06
C VAL A 95 15.21 -26.58 -20.00
N ILE A 96 15.78 -26.24 -18.86
CA ILE A 96 15.06 -25.71 -17.69
C ILE A 96 15.40 -24.25 -17.38
N GLY A 97 16.40 -23.70 -18.04
CA GLY A 97 16.88 -22.34 -17.79
C GLY A 97 18.19 -22.02 -18.52
N PHE A 98 18.89 -20.99 -18.06
CA PHE A 98 20.17 -20.56 -18.63
C PHE A 98 21.05 -19.84 -17.59
N VAL A 99 22.36 -19.79 -17.83
CA VAL A 99 23.29 -18.95 -17.08
C VAL A 99 23.56 -17.63 -17.80
N MET A 100 23.71 -16.56 -17.01
CA MET A 100 23.98 -15.18 -17.45
C MET A 100 24.95 -14.51 -16.46
N PRO A 101 25.59 -13.37 -16.80
CA PRO A 101 26.47 -12.66 -15.88
C PRO A 101 25.74 -12.22 -14.61
N THR A 102 26.44 -12.25 -13.49
CA THR A 102 25.96 -11.58 -12.26
C THR A 102 25.89 -10.07 -12.50
N ILE A 103 24.81 -9.42 -12.04
CA ILE A 103 24.64 -7.96 -12.11
C ILE A 103 25.86 -7.26 -11.47
N PRO A 104 26.55 -6.34 -12.15
CA PRO A 104 27.70 -5.64 -11.58
C PRO A 104 27.34 -4.80 -10.34
N SER A 105 28.28 -4.69 -9.40
CA SER A 105 28.12 -4.07 -8.08
C SER A 105 27.62 -2.62 -8.10
N GLU A 106 27.99 -1.87 -9.12
CA GLU A 106 27.64 -0.47 -9.36
C GLU A 106 26.16 -0.25 -9.72
N PHE A 107 25.44 -1.32 -10.09
CA PHE A 107 24.00 -1.34 -10.31
C PHE A 107 23.20 -1.75 -9.06
N PHE A 108 23.80 -1.60 -7.87
CA PHE A 108 23.14 -1.67 -6.57
C PHE A 108 23.20 -0.31 -5.88
N ILE A 109 22.14 0.03 -5.14
CA ILE A 109 22.01 1.30 -4.43
C ILE A 109 21.46 1.09 -3.01
N ASP A 110 22.07 1.80 -2.07
CA ASP A 110 21.68 1.86 -0.66
C ASP A 110 20.59 2.92 -0.47
N LEU A 111 19.33 2.46 -0.46
CA LEU A 111 18.17 3.33 -0.26
C LEU A 111 17.90 3.55 1.22
N THR A 112 17.66 4.80 1.62
CA THR A 112 17.06 5.10 2.93
C THR A 112 15.58 4.77 2.90
N VAL A 113 15.15 3.90 3.81
CA VAL A 113 13.76 3.46 4.04
C VAL A 113 13.41 3.60 5.53
N ALA A 114 12.13 3.46 5.89
CA ALA A 114 11.68 3.66 7.28
C ALA A 114 12.32 2.71 8.30
N SER A 115 12.85 1.56 7.86
CA SER A 115 13.55 0.57 8.68
C SER A 115 15.09 0.73 8.72
N GLY A 116 15.65 1.76 8.06
CA GLY A 116 17.09 2.00 7.97
C GLY A 116 17.59 2.10 6.53
N VAL A 117 18.83 1.69 6.28
CA VAL A 117 19.39 1.61 4.92
C VAL A 117 19.18 0.19 4.37
N LYS A 118 18.66 0.09 3.14
CA LYS A 118 18.49 -1.18 2.43
C LYS A 118 19.21 -1.10 1.07
N SER A 119 20.20 -1.97 0.88
CA SER A 119 20.79 -2.21 -0.43
C SER A 119 19.81 -2.98 -1.33
N THR A 120 19.70 -2.57 -2.59
CA THR A 120 18.82 -3.18 -3.61
C THR A 120 19.37 -2.95 -5.01
N THR A 121 18.88 -3.68 -6.01
CA THR A 121 19.18 -3.36 -7.43
C THR A 121 18.67 -1.96 -7.75
N ALA A 122 19.52 -1.16 -8.41
CA ALA A 122 19.27 0.23 -8.74
C ALA A 122 18.34 0.36 -9.95
N GLN A 123 17.08 -0.05 -9.80
CA GLN A 123 16.09 -0.01 -10.88
C GLN A 123 15.62 1.42 -11.18
N PHE A 124 15.41 1.74 -12.46
CA PHE A 124 14.98 3.08 -12.90
C PHE A 124 13.69 3.56 -12.23
N GLN A 125 12.80 2.67 -11.78
CA GLN A 125 11.60 3.02 -10.99
C GLN A 125 11.90 3.88 -9.76
N HIS A 126 13.12 3.83 -9.23
CA HIS A 126 13.55 4.66 -8.12
C HIS A 126 13.83 6.12 -8.55
N LEU A 127 14.21 6.37 -9.81
CA LEU A 127 14.57 7.70 -10.35
C LEU A 127 13.39 8.51 -10.92
N LEU A 128 12.30 7.85 -11.30
CA LEU A 128 11.10 8.47 -11.90
C LEU A 128 10.22 9.20 -10.86
N ASN A 129 10.86 9.85 -9.88
CA ASN A 129 10.19 10.54 -8.78
C ASN A 129 10.75 11.97 -8.63
N ASP A 130 10.00 12.82 -7.93
CA ASP A 130 10.41 14.19 -7.67
C ASP A 130 11.67 14.25 -6.78
N ASN A 131 12.41 15.34 -6.89
CA ASN A 131 13.70 15.50 -6.21
C ASN A 131 13.61 15.41 -4.67
N THR A 132 12.44 15.64 -4.06
CA THR A 132 12.24 15.46 -2.61
C THR A 132 12.09 13.98 -2.24
N VAL A 133 11.53 13.13 -3.10
CA VAL A 133 11.49 11.67 -2.90
C VAL A 133 12.88 11.08 -3.12
N LEU A 134 13.61 11.53 -4.13
CA LEU A 134 14.98 11.09 -4.39
C LEU A 134 15.90 11.44 -3.22
N ALA A 135 15.90 12.69 -2.75
CA ALA A 135 16.67 13.12 -1.58
C ALA A 135 16.31 12.34 -0.32
N ARG A 136 15.02 12.09 -0.05
CA ARG A 136 14.56 11.28 1.09
C ARG A 136 15.01 9.81 1.03
N ARG A 137 15.25 9.27 -0.17
CA ARG A 137 15.76 7.91 -0.40
C ARG A 137 17.30 7.85 -0.50
N ASN A 138 18.01 8.97 -0.27
CA ASN A 138 19.46 9.13 -0.45
C ASN A 138 19.95 8.98 -1.91
N ILE A 139 19.09 9.25 -2.89
CA ILE A 139 19.43 9.20 -4.32
C ILE A 139 19.92 10.56 -4.79
N MET A 140 21.22 10.66 -5.11
CA MET A 140 21.91 11.90 -5.47
C MET A 140 21.88 12.17 -6.98
N LEU A 141 20.68 12.35 -7.55
CA LEU A 141 20.49 12.58 -8.99
C LEU A 141 20.55 14.08 -9.36
N THR A 142 21.45 14.44 -10.29
CA THR A 142 21.57 15.81 -10.83
C THR A 142 20.83 15.95 -12.17
N ASP A 143 20.54 17.18 -12.60
CA ASP A 143 19.92 17.43 -13.91
C ASP A 143 20.81 16.96 -15.06
N ARG A 144 22.14 17.16 -14.95
CA ARG A 144 23.11 16.59 -15.89
C ARG A 144 23.01 15.07 -15.92
N SER A 145 22.98 14.42 -14.76
CA SER A 145 22.91 12.95 -14.66
C SER A 145 21.61 12.37 -15.21
N ARG A 146 20.49 13.12 -15.20
CA ARG A 146 19.26 12.72 -15.93
C ARG A 146 19.52 12.63 -17.44
N TYR A 147 20.21 13.60 -18.04
CA TYR A 147 20.57 13.55 -19.46
C TYR A 147 21.63 12.48 -19.75
N GLU A 148 22.65 12.32 -18.91
CA GLU A 148 23.69 11.29 -19.07
C GLU A 148 23.12 9.86 -19.04
N LEU A 149 22.16 9.58 -18.15
CA LEU A 149 21.43 8.30 -18.14
C LEU A 149 20.60 8.07 -19.40
N LEU A 150 19.98 9.12 -19.97
CA LEU A 150 19.26 9.00 -21.23
C LEU A 150 20.20 8.78 -22.42
N ILE A 151 21.41 9.36 -22.42
CA ILE A 151 22.45 9.05 -23.42
C ILE A 151 22.83 7.57 -23.35
N GLN A 152 23.05 7.03 -22.15
CA GLN A 152 23.41 5.63 -21.94
C GLN A 152 22.29 4.66 -22.36
N ALA A 153 21.03 5.00 -22.09
CA ALA A 153 19.87 4.24 -22.55
C ALA A 153 19.72 4.29 -24.08
N ALA A 154 19.87 5.48 -24.68
CA ALA A 154 19.78 5.70 -26.12
C ALA A 154 20.92 5.02 -26.90
N ASP A 155 22.17 5.11 -26.43
CA ASP A 155 23.31 4.42 -27.02
C ASP A 155 23.16 2.90 -26.93
N SER A 156 22.81 2.37 -25.75
CA SER A 156 22.62 0.92 -25.58
C SER A 156 21.49 0.38 -26.46
N LEU A 157 20.37 1.12 -26.58
CA LEU A 157 19.29 0.76 -27.50
C LEU A 157 19.74 0.84 -28.96
N SER A 158 20.53 1.85 -29.32
CA SER A 158 21.12 2.03 -30.66
C SER A 158 22.08 0.89 -31.03
N VAL A 159 22.90 0.40 -30.09
CA VAL A 159 23.77 -0.78 -30.24
C VAL A 159 22.91 -2.02 -30.51
N LEU A 160 21.93 -2.31 -29.64
CA LEU A 160 21.08 -3.49 -29.75
C LEU A 160 20.28 -3.51 -31.06
N HIS A 161 19.72 -2.37 -31.49
CA HIS A 161 19.01 -2.26 -32.77
C HIS A 161 19.93 -2.52 -33.98
N ARG A 162 21.18 -2.07 -33.96
CA ARG A 162 22.19 -2.44 -35.00
C ARG A 162 22.53 -3.93 -34.98
N GLN A 163 22.43 -4.58 -33.82
CA GLN A 163 22.65 -6.01 -33.62
C GLN A 163 21.39 -6.87 -33.89
N HIS A 164 20.30 -6.28 -34.41
CA HIS A 164 19.00 -6.93 -34.62
C HIS A 164 18.36 -7.49 -33.34
N ILE A 165 18.65 -6.87 -32.19
CA ILE A 165 18.03 -7.13 -30.90
C ILE A 165 17.07 -5.99 -30.58
N ALA A 166 15.79 -6.28 -30.40
CA ALA A 166 14.81 -5.34 -29.85
C ALA A 166 14.47 -5.74 -28.41
N ILE A 167 14.32 -4.75 -27.52
CA ILE A 167 14.15 -5.00 -26.08
C ILE A 167 12.75 -5.51 -25.77
N GLY A 168 11.70 -4.96 -26.40
CA GLY A 168 10.32 -5.33 -26.13
C GLY A 168 9.78 -4.71 -24.86
N ASP A 169 10.24 -5.19 -23.70
CA ASP A 169 9.84 -4.66 -22.40
C ASP A 169 10.89 -3.73 -21.78
N MET A 170 11.20 -2.65 -22.51
CA MET A 170 12.02 -1.54 -22.03
C MET A 170 11.25 -0.77 -20.94
N SER A 171 11.37 -1.22 -19.69
CA SER A 171 10.59 -0.74 -18.56
C SER A 171 11.48 -0.40 -17.34
N PRO A 172 10.99 0.38 -16.37
CA PRO A 172 11.79 0.88 -15.25
C PRO A 172 12.11 -0.21 -14.19
N LEU A 173 11.63 -1.44 -14.41
CA LEU A 173 12.00 -2.64 -13.66
C LEU A 173 13.16 -3.40 -14.32
N ASN A 174 13.20 -3.39 -15.67
CA ASN A 174 14.20 -4.13 -16.48
C ASN A 174 15.45 -3.30 -16.81
N LEU A 175 15.41 -1.98 -16.56
CA LEU A 175 16.57 -1.09 -16.64
C LEU A 175 17.12 -0.79 -15.24
N LEU A 176 18.42 -1.02 -15.07
CA LEU A 176 19.20 -0.60 -13.91
C LEU A 176 20.06 0.63 -14.24
N PHE A 177 20.34 1.47 -13.24
CA PHE A 177 21.23 2.62 -13.34
C PHE A 177 22.43 2.50 -12.41
N ALA A 178 23.55 3.10 -12.78
CA ALA A 178 24.58 3.54 -11.84
C ALA A 178 24.67 5.08 -11.88
N LEU A 179 25.13 5.73 -10.81
CA LEU A 179 25.40 7.17 -10.78
C LEU A 179 26.89 7.50 -10.52
N GLN A 180 27.70 6.50 -10.16
CA GLN A 180 29.10 6.63 -9.77
C GLN A 180 29.86 5.38 -10.25
N PRO A 181 31.13 5.50 -10.71
CA PRO A 181 31.88 6.76 -10.87
C PRO A 181 31.33 7.66 -11.99
N ASP A 182 30.65 7.07 -12.97
CA ASP A 182 29.94 7.72 -14.07
C ASP A 182 28.49 7.18 -14.16
N PRO A 183 27.52 7.95 -14.71
CA PRO A 183 26.18 7.43 -14.95
C PRO A 183 26.16 6.37 -16.05
N ARG A 184 25.53 5.22 -15.75
CA ARG A 184 25.49 4.05 -16.63
C ARG A 184 24.14 3.38 -16.60
N VAL A 185 23.84 2.58 -17.63
CA VAL A 185 22.61 1.79 -17.75
C VAL A 185 22.96 0.33 -18.01
N TYR A 186 22.23 -0.59 -17.39
CA TYR A 186 22.38 -2.03 -17.59
C TYR A 186 21.00 -2.71 -17.65
N LEU A 187 20.81 -3.61 -18.60
CA LEU A 187 19.55 -4.29 -18.88
C LEU A 187 19.52 -5.68 -18.24
N ILE A 188 18.37 -6.06 -17.70
CA ILE A 188 18.07 -7.40 -17.19
C ILE A 188 16.87 -8.03 -17.91
N ASP A 189 16.50 -9.24 -17.53
CA ASP A 189 15.44 -10.06 -18.17
C ASP A 189 15.63 -10.26 -19.70
N CYS A 190 16.89 -10.36 -20.13
CA CYS A 190 17.28 -10.30 -21.53
C CYS A 190 16.81 -11.50 -22.39
N ASP A 191 16.33 -12.58 -21.77
CA ASP A 191 15.63 -13.69 -22.44
C ASP A 191 14.23 -13.31 -22.97
N ALA A 192 13.66 -12.20 -22.50
CA ALA A 192 12.43 -11.62 -23.07
C ALA A 192 12.69 -10.80 -24.35
N MET A 193 13.95 -10.50 -24.70
CA MET A 193 14.29 -9.70 -25.89
C MET A 193 14.06 -10.47 -27.20
N ARG A 194 13.80 -9.75 -28.30
CA ARG A 194 13.62 -10.31 -29.64
C ARG A 194 14.91 -10.20 -30.45
N LEU A 195 15.59 -11.33 -30.66
CA LEU A 195 16.83 -11.45 -31.44
C LEU A 195 16.50 -11.95 -32.85
N ALA A 196 16.80 -11.15 -33.89
CA ALA A 196 16.57 -11.51 -35.29
C ALA A 196 15.16 -12.08 -35.55
N ASP A 197 14.15 -11.37 -35.03
CA ASP A 197 12.71 -11.73 -35.05
C ASP A 197 12.31 -13.02 -34.32
N ARG A 198 13.23 -13.63 -33.56
CA ARG A 198 12.99 -14.79 -32.71
C ARG A 198 12.81 -14.34 -31.27
N THR A 199 11.81 -14.92 -30.58
CA THR A 199 11.47 -14.63 -29.18
C THR A 199 11.40 -15.95 -28.40
N VAL A 200 11.83 -15.93 -27.13
CA VAL A 200 11.79 -17.13 -26.27
C VAL A 200 10.38 -17.37 -25.75
N THR A 201 9.76 -16.35 -25.16
CA THR A 201 8.37 -16.37 -24.68
C THR A 201 7.49 -15.46 -25.55
N ALA A 202 6.18 -15.43 -25.30
CA ALA A 202 5.29 -14.48 -25.95
C ALA A 202 5.63 -13.05 -25.49
N GLN A 203 5.70 -12.11 -26.45
CA GLN A 203 6.02 -10.71 -26.15
C GLN A 203 4.89 -10.04 -25.35
N VAL A 204 5.28 -9.39 -24.26
CA VAL A 204 4.42 -8.71 -23.28
C VAL A 204 4.94 -7.31 -23.00
N GLU A 205 4.15 -6.49 -22.29
CA GLU A 205 4.56 -5.15 -21.87
C GLU A 205 4.33 -5.02 -20.35
N THR A 206 5.26 -4.36 -19.66
CA THR A 206 5.06 -3.87 -18.28
C THR A 206 3.84 -2.94 -18.26
N PRO A 207 2.92 -3.07 -17.28
CA PRO A 207 1.76 -2.19 -17.16
C PRO A 207 2.15 -0.71 -17.01
N ASP A 208 1.36 0.16 -17.64
CA ASP A 208 1.65 1.59 -17.83
C ASP A 208 2.97 1.89 -18.59
N TRP A 209 3.50 0.92 -19.35
CA TRP A 209 4.57 1.11 -20.33
C TRP A 209 4.18 0.61 -21.73
N GLU A 210 2.88 0.41 -21.97
CA GLU A 210 2.34 -0.17 -23.19
C GLU A 210 2.42 0.82 -24.36
N VAL A 211 3.10 0.44 -25.45
CA VAL A 211 2.98 1.15 -26.73
C VAL A 211 1.57 0.98 -27.31
N ARG A 212 0.90 -0.14 -26.98
CA ARG A 212 -0.45 -0.44 -27.45
C ARG A 212 -1.54 0.48 -26.89
N GLN A 213 -1.26 1.28 -25.87
CA GLN A 213 -2.15 2.37 -25.46
C GLN A 213 -2.16 3.52 -26.48
N ALA A 214 -1.05 3.77 -27.18
CA ALA A 214 -0.96 4.75 -28.27
C ALA A 214 -1.36 4.15 -29.62
N ASN A 215 -1.04 2.88 -29.87
CA ASN A 215 -1.35 2.18 -31.12
C ASN A 215 -1.74 0.71 -30.85
N PRO A 216 -3.04 0.39 -30.67
CA PRO A 216 -3.49 -0.96 -30.30
C PRO A 216 -3.09 -2.08 -31.27
N GLY A 217 -2.82 -1.75 -32.53
CA GLY A 217 -2.37 -2.70 -33.56
C GLY A 217 -0.86 -2.97 -33.59
N GLU A 218 -0.06 -2.34 -32.72
CA GLU A 218 1.39 -2.34 -32.87
C GLU A 218 2.05 -3.70 -32.53
N GLN A 219 3.12 -4.00 -33.27
CA GLN A 219 3.98 -5.15 -33.02
C GLN A 219 5.02 -4.83 -31.93
N LEU A 220 4.99 -5.61 -30.85
CA LEU A 220 5.91 -5.50 -29.72
C LEU A 220 7.31 -5.98 -30.07
N ALA A 221 8.31 -5.49 -29.33
CA ALA A 221 9.73 -5.73 -29.58
C ALA A 221 10.15 -5.41 -31.02
N THR A 222 9.77 -4.22 -31.49
CA THR A 222 10.30 -3.60 -32.69
C THR A 222 11.16 -2.38 -32.31
N PRO A 223 12.10 -1.94 -33.18
CA PRO A 223 12.83 -0.70 -32.93
C PRO A 223 11.92 0.51 -32.67
N GLN A 224 10.75 0.55 -33.31
CA GLN A 224 9.75 1.60 -33.15
C GLN A 224 8.98 1.50 -31.83
N SER A 225 8.67 0.29 -31.33
CA SER A 225 8.06 0.12 -30.00
C SER A 225 9.04 0.48 -28.89
N ASP A 226 10.32 0.12 -29.06
CA ASP A 226 11.36 0.49 -28.09
C ASP A 226 11.63 2.01 -28.11
N ALA A 227 11.60 2.66 -29.29
CA ALA A 227 11.73 4.12 -29.42
C ALA A 227 10.60 4.87 -28.68
N TYR A 228 9.37 4.35 -28.70
CA TYR A 228 8.27 4.88 -27.88
C TYR A 228 8.59 4.79 -26.38
N LYS A 229 9.14 3.65 -25.93
CA LYS A 229 9.50 3.43 -24.51
C LYS A 229 10.71 4.27 -24.08
N LEU A 230 11.67 4.55 -24.97
CA LEU A 230 12.72 5.55 -24.75
C LEU A 230 12.12 6.97 -24.59
N GLY A 231 11.13 7.32 -25.42
CA GLY A 231 10.39 8.59 -25.29
C GLY A 231 9.64 8.72 -23.96
N LEU A 232 8.98 7.64 -23.52
CA LEU A 232 8.28 7.57 -22.24
C LEU A 232 9.25 7.63 -21.05
N LEU A 233 10.40 6.96 -21.14
CA LEU A 233 11.49 7.04 -20.17
C LEU A 233 12.05 8.46 -20.05
N ALA A 234 12.31 9.12 -21.18
CA ALA A 234 12.78 10.50 -21.21
C ALA A 234 11.75 11.45 -20.59
N LEU A 235 10.46 11.30 -20.92
CA LEU A 235 9.39 12.09 -20.32
C LEU A 235 9.36 11.95 -18.80
N ARG A 236 9.24 10.70 -18.31
CA ARG A 236 9.07 10.41 -16.87
C ARG A 236 10.31 10.73 -16.05
N LEU A 237 11.51 10.51 -16.60
CA LEU A 237 12.76 10.86 -15.93
C LEU A 237 13.00 12.37 -15.89
N LEU A 238 12.61 13.13 -16.90
CA LEU A 238 12.78 14.59 -16.90
C LEU A 238 11.66 15.33 -16.15
N ALA A 239 10.45 14.75 -16.06
CA ALA A 239 9.37 15.25 -15.22
C ALA A 239 9.53 14.89 -13.73
N GLY A 240 10.18 13.76 -13.42
CA GLY A 240 10.22 13.21 -12.05
C GLY A 240 8.86 12.63 -11.62
N ASP A 241 8.16 11.99 -12.55
CA ASP A 241 6.76 11.59 -12.46
C ASP A 241 6.62 10.17 -13.00
N GLN A 242 6.10 9.24 -12.19
CA GLN A 242 6.13 7.80 -12.51
C GLN A 242 5.14 7.38 -13.61
N THR A 243 4.04 8.12 -13.78
CA THR A 243 2.88 7.69 -14.60
C THR A 243 2.53 8.64 -15.73
N THR A 244 3.05 9.88 -15.73
CA THR A 244 2.73 10.83 -16.81
C THR A 244 2.99 10.29 -18.22
N ARG A 245 2.04 10.58 -19.12
CA ARG A 245 2.19 10.52 -20.58
C ARG A 245 1.94 11.88 -21.25
N ASP A 246 1.73 12.92 -20.44
CA ASP A 246 1.52 14.31 -20.88
C ASP A 246 2.87 15.02 -21.04
N THR A 247 3.17 15.50 -22.24
CA THR A 247 4.42 16.18 -22.59
C THR A 247 4.55 17.58 -22.01
N ASP A 248 3.44 18.23 -21.63
CA ASP A 248 3.46 19.57 -21.04
C ASP A 248 3.93 19.53 -19.57
N ARG A 249 3.97 18.34 -18.95
CA ARG A 249 4.54 18.09 -17.61
C ARG A 249 6.06 18.26 -17.54
N LEU A 250 6.76 18.30 -18.68
CA LEU A 250 8.21 18.56 -18.70
C LEU A 250 8.53 19.93 -18.07
N PRO A 251 9.50 20.04 -17.15
CA PRO A 251 9.90 21.33 -16.55
C PRO A 251 10.40 22.33 -17.59
N SER A 252 10.12 23.62 -17.41
CA SER A 252 10.47 24.69 -18.38
C SER A 252 11.97 24.81 -18.68
N ALA A 253 12.85 24.28 -17.83
CA ALA A 253 14.28 24.17 -18.05
C ALA A 253 14.69 23.09 -19.07
N VAL A 254 13.81 22.14 -19.42
CA VAL A 254 14.07 21.11 -20.44
C VAL A 254 14.08 21.76 -21.85
N PRO A 255 15.20 21.66 -22.61
CA PRO A 255 15.34 22.29 -23.92
C PRO A 255 14.25 21.90 -24.93
N THR A 256 13.87 22.86 -25.79
CA THR A 256 12.83 22.69 -26.82
C THR A 256 13.09 21.50 -27.75
N ALA A 257 14.33 21.24 -28.13
CA ALA A 257 14.68 20.11 -28.99
C ALA A 257 14.43 18.75 -28.29
N ILE A 258 14.66 18.65 -26.98
CA ILE A 258 14.34 17.44 -26.20
C ILE A 258 12.83 17.26 -26.07
N ARG A 259 12.08 18.36 -25.87
CA ARG A 259 10.61 18.32 -25.87
C ARG A 259 10.05 17.81 -27.21
N GLN A 260 10.66 18.23 -28.33
CA GLN A 260 10.31 17.77 -29.67
C GLN A 260 10.62 16.28 -29.87
N LEU A 261 11.79 15.79 -29.42
CA LEU A 261 12.13 14.36 -29.44
C LEU A 261 11.15 13.52 -28.62
N VAL A 262 10.80 13.95 -27.39
CA VAL A 262 9.82 13.28 -26.54
C VAL A 262 8.44 13.22 -27.22
N ALA A 263 7.95 14.35 -27.76
CA ALA A 263 6.66 14.40 -28.44
C ALA A 263 6.61 13.53 -29.70
N ALA A 264 7.69 13.52 -30.50
CA ALA A 264 7.78 12.68 -31.70
C ALA A 264 7.86 11.17 -31.36
N ALA A 265 8.63 10.80 -30.34
CA ALA A 265 8.74 9.40 -29.90
C ALA A 265 7.43 8.86 -29.32
N LEU A 266 6.61 9.71 -28.69
CA LEU A 266 5.28 9.34 -28.20
C LEU A 266 4.19 9.34 -29.30
N SER A 267 4.56 9.51 -30.58
CA SER A 267 3.62 9.45 -31.71
C SER A 267 2.90 8.10 -31.80
N THR A 268 1.61 8.15 -32.16
CA THR A 268 0.80 6.97 -32.48
C THR A 268 1.24 6.31 -33.79
N THR A 269 1.89 7.06 -34.69
CA THR A 269 2.53 6.52 -35.91
C THR A 269 3.92 5.97 -35.58
N PRO A 270 4.21 4.67 -35.79
CA PRO A 270 5.52 4.11 -35.46
C PRO A 270 6.68 4.67 -36.29
N ALA A 271 6.40 5.15 -37.51
CA ALA A 271 7.39 5.68 -38.44
C ALA A 271 7.79 7.15 -38.18
N ASP A 272 7.02 7.89 -37.38
CA ASP A 272 7.30 9.29 -37.05
C ASP A 272 8.26 9.43 -35.84
N ARG A 273 8.60 8.31 -35.19
CA ARG A 273 9.40 8.27 -33.97
C ARG A 273 10.90 8.36 -34.31
N PRO A 274 11.69 9.24 -33.66
CA PRO A 274 13.13 9.31 -33.85
C PRO A 274 13.80 8.00 -33.41
N VAL A 275 14.84 7.57 -34.13
CA VAL A 275 15.62 6.38 -33.73
C VAL A 275 16.49 6.72 -32.52
N ALA A 276 16.88 5.71 -31.74
CA ALA A 276 17.63 5.92 -30.50
C ALA A 276 18.93 6.74 -30.70
N ALA A 277 19.57 6.65 -31.87
CA ALA A 277 20.76 7.45 -32.20
C ALA A 277 20.49 8.97 -32.25
N ASP A 278 19.31 9.39 -32.70
CA ASP A 278 18.96 10.81 -32.93
C ASP A 278 18.92 11.61 -31.62
N TRP A 279 18.66 10.93 -30.49
CA TRP A 279 18.63 11.53 -29.17
C TRP A 279 20.01 11.94 -28.66
N ILE A 280 21.07 11.20 -29.04
CA ILE A 280 22.38 11.28 -28.39
C ILE A 280 23.00 12.69 -28.49
N PRO A 281 23.05 13.37 -29.65
CA PRO A 281 23.62 14.72 -29.75
C PRO A 281 22.84 15.73 -28.90
N THR A 282 21.51 15.73 -29.01
CA THR A 282 20.65 16.71 -28.32
C THR A 282 20.65 16.51 -26.80
N LEU A 283 20.75 15.28 -26.31
CA LEU A 283 20.96 14.99 -24.90
C LEU A 283 22.36 15.39 -24.43
N THR A 284 23.39 15.27 -25.28
CA THR A 284 24.79 15.66 -24.96
C THR A 284 24.92 17.18 -24.78
N ASP A 285 24.35 17.98 -25.69
CA ASP A 285 24.31 19.44 -25.58
C ASP A 285 23.58 19.91 -24.30
N ALA A 286 22.50 19.20 -23.94
CA ALA A 286 21.78 19.44 -22.69
C ALA A 286 22.61 19.03 -21.45
N ALA A 287 23.26 17.87 -21.47
CA ALA A 287 24.13 17.41 -20.37
C ALA A 287 25.28 18.40 -20.11
N HIS A 288 25.92 18.92 -21.16
CA HIS A 288 26.97 19.94 -21.04
C HIS A 288 26.49 21.21 -20.35
N THR A 289 25.28 21.67 -20.65
CA THR A 289 24.71 22.93 -20.11
C THR A 289 23.91 22.76 -18.81
N ALA A 290 23.55 21.53 -18.44
CA ALA A 290 22.76 21.22 -17.25
C ALA A 290 23.54 21.33 -15.92
N SER A 291 22.78 21.50 -14.83
CA SER A 291 23.30 21.60 -13.47
C SER A 291 23.96 20.29 -13.01
N THR A 292 25.18 20.43 -12.47
CA THR A 292 25.88 19.40 -11.67
C THR A 292 25.58 19.52 -10.18
N HIS A 293 24.88 20.57 -9.74
CA HIS A 293 24.36 20.67 -8.38
C HIS A 293 23.06 19.87 -8.26
N LEU A 294 22.89 19.21 -7.12
CA LEU A 294 21.64 18.52 -6.77
C LEU A 294 20.48 19.53 -6.78
N PRO A 295 19.34 19.23 -7.44
CA PRO A 295 18.19 20.11 -7.47
C PRO A 295 17.70 20.39 -6.04
N GLN A 296 17.68 21.66 -5.65
CA GLN A 296 17.11 22.03 -4.35
C GLN A 296 15.62 21.72 -4.33
N PRO A 297 15.06 21.24 -3.20
CA PRO A 297 13.62 21.24 -2.99
C PRO A 297 13.09 22.64 -3.24
N ALA A 298 12.05 22.77 -4.06
CA ALA A 298 11.44 24.06 -4.35
C ALA A 298 10.97 24.70 -3.03
N THR A 299 11.72 25.70 -2.55
CA THR A 299 11.33 26.44 -1.36
C THR A 299 10.02 27.14 -1.66
N SER A 300 8.99 26.84 -0.85
CA SER A 300 7.69 27.46 -1.00
C SER A 300 7.87 28.96 -0.79
N SER A 301 7.78 29.72 -1.89
CA SER A 301 7.81 31.19 -1.84
C SER A 301 6.77 31.65 -0.81
N PRO A 302 7.16 32.41 0.22
CA PRO A 302 6.23 32.80 1.27
C PRO A 302 5.02 33.49 0.64
N LEU A 303 3.80 33.03 0.95
CA LEU A 303 2.59 33.67 0.44
C LEU A 303 2.69 35.18 0.71
N PRO A 304 2.39 36.04 -0.28
CA PRO A 304 2.52 37.48 -0.12
C PRO A 304 1.73 37.93 1.10
N ARG A 305 2.46 38.40 2.11
CA ARG A 305 1.98 38.63 3.47
C ARG A 305 0.79 39.60 3.42
N ARG A 306 -0.44 39.07 3.55
CA ARG A 306 -1.68 39.87 3.49
C ARG A 306 -1.54 41.07 4.44
N THR A 307 -1.37 42.26 3.87
CA THR A 307 -1.30 43.50 4.62
C THR A 307 -2.61 43.69 5.38
N ALA A 308 -2.50 44.03 6.65
CA ALA A 308 -3.67 44.26 7.49
C ALA A 308 -4.45 45.46 6.95
N ARG A 309 -5.60 45.20 6.34
CA ARG A 309 -6.46 46.25 5.79
C ARG A 309 -7.02 47.08 6.95
N GLN A 310 -6.68 48.37 7.01
CA GLN A 310 -7.23 49.29 8.00
C GLN A 310 -8.77 49.31 7.92
N PRO A 311 -9.49 49.52 9.04
CA PRO A 311 -10.93 49.72 9.01
C PRO A 311 -11.26 51.00 8.24
N ALA A 312 -12.02 50.88 7.16
CA ALA A 312 -12.62 52.03 6.49
C ALA A 312 -13.85 52.52 7.29
N ALA A 313 -14.10 53.83 7.27
CA ALA A 313 -15.19 54.45 8.02
C ALA A 313 -16.58 53.96 7.55
N GLY A 314 -17.52 53.84 8.48
CA GLY A 314 -18.90 53.41 8.21
C GLY A 314 -19.78 54.52 7.60
N PRO A 315 -20.82 54.17 6.81
CA PRO A 315 -21.81 55.13 6.33
C PRO A 315 -22.70 55.70 7.46
N PRO A 316 -23.31 56.90 7.28
CA PRO A 316 -24.12 57.56 8.30
C PRO A 316 -25.53 56.94 8.47
N THR A 317 -26.06 57.04 9.68
CA THR A 317 -27.36 56.49 10.10
C THR A 317 -28.55 57.36 9.66
N PRO A 318 -29.62 56.78 9.06
CA PRO A 318 -30.91 57.45 8.93
C PRO A 318 -31.69 57.54 10.27
N THR A 319 -32.50 58.59 10.42
CA THR A 319 -33.16 58.95 11.69
C THR A 319 -34.37 58.07 12.03
N ARG A 320 -34.64 57.87 13.33
CA ARG A 320 -35.72 57.01 13.85
C ARG A 320 -37.01 57.81 14.10
N GLY A 321 -38.07 57.53 13.33
CA GLY A 321 -39.44 57.97 13.63
C GLY A 321 -40.18 57.01 14.59
N PRO A 322 -41.18 57.49 15.37
CA PRO A 322 -41.83 56.66 16.39
C PRO A 322 -43.14 56.00 15.93
N GLY A 323 -43.34 54.75 16.37
CA GLY A 323 -44.67 54.23 16.73
C GLY A 323 -45.44 53.38 15.72
N GLN A 324 -45.31 52.06 15.83
CA GLN A 324 -46.46 51.13 15.76
C GLN A 324 -46.14 49.79 16.43
N LEU A 325 -47.14 49.20 17.09
CA LEU A 325 -47.06 47.88 17.74
C LEU A 325 -47.66 46.80 16.82
N PRO A 326 -47.05 45.62 16.69
CA PRO A 326 -47.66 44.50 15.98
C PRO A 326 -48.73 43.78 16.83
N PRO A 327 -49.82 43.27 16.22
CA PRO A 327 -50.89 42.53 16.93
C PRO A 327 -50.51 41.06 17.21
N PRO A 328 -51.25 40.36 18.10
CA PRO A 328 -50.92 38.99 18.52
C PRO A 328 -51.33 37.90 17.52
N SER A 329 -50.56 36.81 17.47
CA SER A 329 -50.76 35.68 16.56
C SER A 329 -51.88 34.73 17.00
N GLY A 330 -52.87 34.53 16.13
CA GLY A 330 -53.89 33.46 16.24
C GLY A 330 -53.48 32.13 15.56
N PRO A 331 -54.18 31.00 15.81
CA PRO A 331 -53.64 29.65 15.57
C PRO A 331 -54.23 28.89 14.36
N MET A 332 -53.81 27.61 14.24
CA MET A 332 -54.21 26.55 13.27
C MET A 332 -53.39 26.53 11.96
N SER A 333 -53.18 25.37 11.29
CA SER A 333 -53.80 24.04 11.44
C SER A 333 -52.77 22.86 11.34
N ARG A 334 -53.22 21.63 11.65
CA ARG A 334 -52.43 20.38 11.52
C ARG A 334 -52.68 19.71 10.16
N GLY A 335 -51.65 19.09 9.54
CA GLY A 335 -51.77 18.41 8.24
C GLY A 335 -50.91 17.14 8.09
N HIS A 336 -51.42 16.01 8.59
CA HIS A 336 -50.77 14.68 8.60
C HIS A 336 -50.03 14.21 7.33
N ARG A 337 -48.95 13.43 7.53
CA ARG A 337 -48.75 12.14 6.82
C ARG A 337 -48.49 11.02 7.84
N ARG A 338 -48.81 9.78 7.46
CA ARG A 338 -49.02 8.65 8.40
C ARG A 338 -47.84 7.69 8.41
N ALA A 339 -47.37 7.32 9.60
CA ALA A 339 -46.59 6.09 9.77
C ALA A 339 -47.51 4.86 9.64
N ARG A 340 -47.05 3.80 8.97
CA ARG A 340 -47.69 2.47 8.98
C ARG A 340 -46.79 1.50 9.73
N ARG A 341 -47.31 0.88 10.79
CA ARG A 341 -46.79 -0.37 11.35
C ARG A 341 -47.64 -1.53 10.83
N LEU A 342 -47.02 -2.69 10.65
CA LEU A 342 -47.66 -4.01 10.58
C LEU A 342 -46.75 -4.99 11.35
N ALA A 343 -47.31 -6.09 11.88
CA ALA A 343 -46.63 -6.95 12.85
C ALA A 343 -47.14 -8.39 12.86
N ALA A 344 -46.23 -9.34 13.11
CA ALA A 344 -46.42 -10.71 13.64
C ALA A 344 -45.01 -11.20 14.15
N VAL A 345 -44.77 -11.92 15.26
CA VAL A 345 -45.48 -13.00 16.02
C VAL A 345 -45.30 -14.37 15.34
N ALA A 346 -44.90 -15.49 15.97
CA ALA A 346 -44.46 -15.84 17.36
C ALA A 346 -43.32 -16.91 17.29
N ALA A 347 -42.74 -17.57 18.31
CA ALA A 347 -42.81 -17.59 19.80
C ALA A 347 -41.35 -17.86 20.33
N VAL A 348 -40.90 -18.60 21.36
CA VAL A 348 -41.37 -19.51 22.47
C VAL A 348 -40.35 -19.30 23.63
N ALA A 349 -40.71 -18.98 24.89
CA ALA A 349 -41.01 -19.85 26.06
C ALA A 349 -39.87 -20.85 26.50
N LEU A 350 -39.59 -21.12 27.80
CA LEU A 350 -40.24 -20.75 29.07
C LEU A 350 -39.27 -20.94 30.31
N VAL A 351 -39.70 -20.44 31.50
CA VAL A 351 -39.22 -20.70 32.90
C VAL A 351 -37.77 -20.32 33.26
N ILE A 352 -37.35 -20.16 34.54
CA ILE A 352 -38.00 -20.31 35.87
C ILE A 352 -37.85 -18.99 36.68
N THR A 353 -38.78 -18.68 37.61
CA THR A 353 -38.59 -17.66 38.67
C THR A 353 -39.17 -18.12 40.02
N THR A 354 -38.41 -17.95 41.12
CA THR A 354 -38.91 -18.05 42.52
C THR A 354 -37.98 -17.29 43.48
N GLY A 355 -38.51 -16.46 44.40
CA GLY A 355 -37.70 -15.61 45.30
C GLY A 355 -38.52 -14.70 46.22
N ILE A 356 -39.07 -15.28 47.28
CA ILE A 356 -40.13 -14.81 48.20
C ILE A 356 -39.94 -13.43 48.91
N LEU A 357 -41.08 -12.90 49.40
CA LEU A 357 -41.36 -11.62 50.08
C LEU A 357 -40.84 -11.45 51.54
N LEU A 358 -40.64 -10.17 51.93
CA LEU A 358 -40.72 -9.57 53.30
C LEU A 358 -39.67 -10.06 54.33
N THR A 359 -39.25 -9.29 55.36
CA THR A 359 -40.01 -8.44 56.32
C THR A 359 -39.29 -7.15 56.79
N ASP A 360 -39.98 -6.36 57.64
CA ASP A 360 -39.59 -5.07 58.22
C ASP A 360 -38.79 -5.18 59.54
N HIS A 361 -37.89 -4.24 59.81
CA HIS A 361 -37.34 -3.97 61.15
C HIS A 361 -36.95 -2.50 61.36
N ARG A 362 -37.60 -1.86 62.35
CA ARG A 362 -37.29 -0.50 62.82
C ARG A 362 -36.19 -0.50 63.87
N GLY A 363 -35.25 0.44 63.77
CA GLY A 363 -34.29 0.76 64.82
C GLY A 363 -34.12 2.26 64.98
N THR A 364 -34.69 2.83 66.05
CA THR A 364 -34.57 4.26 66.37
C THR A 364 -33.35 4.54 67.24
N GLY A 365 -32.48 5.45 66.81
CA GLY A 365 -31.36 5.98 67.61
C GLY A 365 -31.12 7.45 67.25
N ASN A 366 -30.99 8.31 68.25
CA ASN A 366 -30.97 9.78 68.09
C ASN A 366 -29.64 10.38 68.60
N ASN A 367 -29.41 11.67 68.28
CA ASN A 367 -28.39 12.58 68.80
C ASN A 367 -27.04 12.72 68.03
N ASN A 368 -26.87 13.90 67.44
CA ASN A 368 -25.66 14.74 67.34
C ASN A 368 -24.25 14.13 67.47
N SER A 369 -23.39 14.36 66.46
CA SER A 369 -22.08 15.04 66.65
C SER A 369 -21.36 15.39 65.32
N GLY A 370 -21.25 16.68 65.01
CA GLY A 370 -20.16 17.30 64.22
C GLY A 370 -20.02 16.99 62.72
N PRO A 371 -19.43 17.92 61.92
CA PRO A 371 -19.01 17.65 60.55
C PRO A 371 -17.66 16.89 60.54
N GLY A 372 -17.69 15.60 60.86
CA GLY A 372 -16.50 14.74 60.77
C GLY A 372 -16.06 14.54 59.32
N LEU A 373 -14.75 14.69 59.04
CA LEU A 373 -14.20 14.39 57.71
C LEU A 373 -14.45 12.91 57.36
N ALA A 374 -15.15 12.67 56.25
CA ALA A 374 -15.39 11.31 55.76
C ALA A 374 -14.07 10.67 55.33
N GLY A 375 -13.56 9.75 56.18
CA GLY A 375 -12.23 9.18 56.02
C GLY A 375 -12.05 8.40 54.72
N SER A 376 -10.95 8.68 54.01
CA SER A 376 -10.51 7.92 52.85
C SER A 376 -10.15 6.48 53.26
N ARG A 377 -11.09 5.54 53.07
CA ARG A 377 -10.81 4.11 53.21
C ARG A 377 -9.78 3.71 52.13
N PRO A 378 -8.65 3.07 52.48
CA PRO A 378 -7.73 2.55 51.49
C PRO A 378 -8.41 1.42 50.72
N VAL A 379 -8.41 1.52 49.38
CA VAL A 379 -8.84 0.44 48.49
C VAL A 379 -7.62 -0.42 48.19
N THR A 380 -7.59 -1.64 48.73
CA THR A 380 -6.53 -2.62 48.46
C THR A 380 -6.71 -3.20 47.06
N THR A 381 -5.62 -3.47 46.35
CA THR A 381 -5.66 -4.13 45.03
C THR A 381 -6.13 -5.59 45.15
N CYS A 382 -6.96 -6.05 44.21
CA CYS A 382 -7.32 -7.47 44.14
C CYS A 382 -6.13 -8.31 43.65
N ALA A 383 -5.96 -9.51 44.21
CA ALA A 383 -4.94 -10.46 43.77
C ALA A 383 -5.12 -10.84 42.29
N ASP A 384 -6.35 -11.18 41.89
CA ASP A 384 -6.73 -11.35 40.49
C ASP A 384 -6.91 -9.98 39.78
N PRO A 385 -6.69 -9.91 38.45
CA PRO A 385 -7.00 -8.72 37.67
C PRO A 385 -8.52 -8.49 37.53
N PRO A 386 -8.99 -7.24 37.40
CA PRO A 386 -10.41 -6.94 37.16
C PRO A 386 -10.98 -7.64 35.93
N LYS A 387 -12.26 -7.98 36.00
CA LYS A 387 -13.01 -8.52 34.85
C LYS A 387 -13.57 -7.37 34.04
N ALA A 388 -13.38 -7.39 32.72
CA ALA A 388 -13.89 -6.39 31.81
C ALA A 388 -14.59 -7.02 30.59
N ALA A 389 -15.61 -6.33 30.08
CA ALA A 389 -16.29 -6.67 28.84
C ALA A 389 -16.47 -5.42 27.98
N VAL A 390 -16.34 -5.56 26.65
CA VAL A 390 -16.59 -4.47 25.71
C VAL A 390 -18.09 -4.19 25.65
N ALA A 391 -18.49 -2.97 25.99
CA ALA A 391 -19.87 -2.49 25.97
C ALA A 391 -20.23 -1.80 24.64
N SER A 392 -19.25 -1.13 24.01
CA SER A 392 -19.35 -0.63 22.64
C SER A 392 -17.97 -0.37 22.05
N ALA A 393 -17.88 -0.46 20.72
CA ALA A 393 -16.74 -0.02 19.91
C ALA A 393 -17.16 1.13 19.00
N THR A 394 -16.31 2.12 18.80
CA THR A 394 -16.56 3.28 17.92
C THR A 394 -15.27 3.68 17.19
N ALA A 395 -15.33 3.95 15.90
CA ALA A 395 -14.23 4.61 15.17
C ALA A 395 -14.18 6.11 15.53
N ALA A 396 -12.98 6.65 15.70
CA ALA A 396 -12.73 8.01 16.14
C ALA A 396 -11.50 8.60 15.42
N GLY A 397 -11.63 8.81 14.10
CA GLY A 397 -10.52 9.08 13.19
C GLY A 397 -9.59 7.88 13.09
N ASP A 398 -8.28 8.15 13.07
CA ASP A 398 -7.20 7.14 13.12
C ASP A 398 -7.10 6.39 14.48
N SER A 399 -8.22 6.20 15.20
CA SER A 399 -8.26 5.49 16.48
C SER A 399 -9.58 4.74 16.73
N LEU A 400 -9.49 3.66 17.52
CA LEU A 400 -10.62 2.86 17.98
C LEU A 400 -10.92 3.15 19.45
N ASP A 401 -12.12 3.62 19.76
CA ASP A 401 -12.63 3.80 21.12
C ASP A 401 -13.40 2.55 21.56
N LEU A 402 -12.86 1.82 22.54
CA LEU A 402 -13.53 0.71 23.21
C LEU A 402 -14.04 1.16 24.58
N SER A 403 -15.35 1.29 24.73
CA SER A 403 -16.01 1.46 26.02
C SER A 403 -16.11 0.11 26.71
N MET A 404 -15.49 -0.04 27.87
CA MET A 404 -15.50 -1.27 28.66
C MET A 404 -16.27 -1.10 29.96
N ASN A 405 -17.03 -2.14 30.32
CA ASN A 405 -17.65 -2.30 31.63
C ASN A 405 -16.72 -3.14 32.51
N ILE A 406 -16.21 -2.56 33.59
CA ILE A 406 -15.15 -3.17 34.43
C ILE A 406 -15.66 -3.39 35.85
N VAL A 407 -15.45 -4.59 36.41
CA VAL A 407 -15.78 -4.94 37.80
C VAL A 407 -14.55 -5.48 38.54
N ALA A 408 -14.45 -5.17 39.83
CA ALA A 408 -13.43 -5.73 40.71
C ALA A 408 -13.54 -7.27 40.76
N ALA A 409 -12.40 -7.96 40.82
CA ALA A 409 -12.39 -9.41 40.98
C ALA A 409 -12.74 -9.87 42.41
N CYS A 410 -12.54 -8.99 43.40
CA CYS A 410 -12.70 -9.27 44.82
C CYS A 410 -13.72 -8.33 45.49
N SER A 411 -14.36 -8.81 46.57
CA SER A 411 -15.51 -8.16 47.21
C SER A 411 -15.22 -6.84 47.94
N GLN A 412 -13.96 -6.42 48.03
CA GLN A 412 -13.55 -5.18 48.71
C GLN A 412 -13.45 -3.98 47.76
N GLY A 413 -13.65 -4.19 46.45
CA GLY A 413 -13.28 -3.23 45.42
C GLY A 413 -11.82 -3.42 44.99
N ASP A 414 -11.37 -2.61 44.04
CA ASP A 414 -10.02 -2.68 43.46
C ASP A 414 -9.58 -1.27 43.00
N VAL A 415 -8.29 -1.09 42.73
CA VAL A 415 -7.77 0.15 42.17
C VAL A 415 -6.70 -0.12 41.12
N LEU A 416 -6.87 0.46 39.93
CA LEU A 416 -5.84 0.45 38.89
C LEU A 416 -5.13 1.81 38.90
N SER A 417 -3.91 1.84 39.45
CA SER A 417 -3.03 3.02 39.52
C SER A 417 -1.68 2.82 38.82
N SER A 418 -1.50 1.70 38.11
CA SER A 418 -0.28 1.34 37.37
C SER A 418 0.06 2.38 36.29
N SER A 419 1.33 2.76 36.20
CA SER A 419 1.81 3.72 35.18
C SER A 419 1.84 3.16 33.75
N ARG A 420 1.71 1.83 33.57
CA ARG A 420 1.61 1.18 32.26
C ARG A 420 0.62 -0.01 32.27
N THR A 421 -0.61 0.18 32.76
CA THR A 421 -1.66 -0.85 32.67
C THR A 421 -1.88 -1.24 31.21
N GLN A 422 -1.62 -2.50 30.86
CA GLN A 422 -1.83 -3.01 29.50
C GLN A 422 -3.26 -3.52 29.38
N VAL A 423 -3.96 -3.11 28.32
CA VAL A 423 -5.32 -3.59 28.01
C VAL A 423 -5.31 -4.23 26.62
N ILE A 424 -5.44 -5.55 26.60
CA ILE A 424 -5.51 -6.35 25.38
C ILE A 424 -6.95 -6.80 25.17
N VAL A 425 -7.44 -6.70 23.93
CA VAL A 425 -8.74 -7.23 23.51
C VAL A 425 -8.51 -8.21 22.37
N SER A 426 -9.08 -9.41 22.47
CA SER A 426 -8.87 -10.50 21.51
C SER A 426 -10.16 -11.29 21.25
N THR A 427 -10.21 -11.92 20.07
CA THR A 427 -11.17 -12.97 19.71
C THR A 427 -10.44 -14.32 19.61
N PRO A 428 -11.15 -15.46 19.49
CA PRO A 428 -10.52 -16.73 19.14
C PRO A 428 -9.70 -16.73 17.84
N ALA A 429 -9.93 -15.75 16.94
CA ALA A 429 -9.18 -15.58 15.70
C ALA A 429 -7.90 -14.72 15.85
N GLY A 430 -7.68 -14.09 17.00
CA GLY A 430 -6.49 -13.27 17.28
C GLY A 430 -6.79 -11.95 18.00
N THR A 431 -5.74 -11.17 18.22
CA THR A 431 -5.80 -9.87 18.91
C THR A 431 -6.50 -8.81 18.07
N VAL A 432 -7.52 -8.19 18.66
CA VAL A 432 -8.30 -7.08 18.08
C VAL A 432 -7.60 -5.74 18.31
N ALA A 433 -7.17 -5.50 19.55
CA ALA A 433 -6.52 -4.27 19.98
C ALA A 433 -5.59 -4.51 21.17
N SER A 434 -4.50 -3.75 21.27
CA SER A 434 -3.53 -3.89 22.37
C SER A 434 -2.87 -2.54 22.66
N GLY A 435 -3.00 -2.07 23.89
CA GLY A 435 -2.64 -0.70 24.30
C GLY A 435 -2.04 -0.68 25.70
N THR A 436 -1.19 0.30 26.00
CA THR A 436 -0.70 0.55 27.38
C THR A 436 -1.14 1.93 27.85
N PHE A 437 -1.69 2.01 29.07
CA PHE A 437 -2.38 3.19 29.57
C PHE A 437 -1.80 3.60 30.92
N ASN A 438 -1.53 4.90 31.08
CA ASN A 438 -1.06 5.44 32.34
C ASN A 438 -2.26 5.77 33.25
N LEU A 439 -2.38 5.04 34.36
CA LEU A 439 -3.40 5.27 35.38
C LEU A 439 -2.85 5.89 36.67
N SER A 440 -1.56 6.19 36.79
CA SER A 440 -0.99 6.72 38.04
C SER A 440 -1.43 8.16 38.34
N ALA A 441 -1.68 8.96 37.30
CA ALA A 441 -2.15 10.35 37.43
C ALA A 441 -3.67 10.46 37.66
N ALA A 442 -4.44 9.45 37.27
CA ALA A 442 -5.90 9.39 37.45
C ALA A 442 -6.35 7.93 37.67
N PRO A 443 -6.14 7.36 38.87
CA PRO A 443 -6.42 5.95 39.14
C PRO A 443 -7.89 5.58 38.94
N LEU A 444 -8.12 4.43 38.31
CA LEU A 444 -9.47 3.89 38.16
C LEU A 444 -9.84 3.10 39.42
N VAL A 445 -10.75 3.66 40.22
CA VAL A 445 -11.29 3.01 41.42
C VAL A 445 -12.49 2.16 41.01
N LEU A 446 -12.45 0.86 41.32
CA LEU A 446 -13.55 -0.07 41.15
C LEU A 446 -14.21 -0.30 42.53
N PRO A 447 -15.50 0.01 42.71
CA PRO A 447 -16.18 -0.16 43.99
C PRO A 447 -16.35 -1.65 44.36
N SER A 448 -16.65 -1.92 45.63
CA SER A 448 -17.04 -3.24 46.13
C SER A 448 -18.42 -3.72 45.66
N SER A 449 -19.17 -2.88 44.92
CA SER A 449 -20.45 -3.24 44.32
C SER A 449 -20.24 -4.01 43.02
N THR A 450 -21.20 -4.86 42.66
CA THR A 450 -21.25 -5.56 41.37
C THR A 450 -21.61 -4.66 40.18
N GLN A 451 -21.76 -3.34 40.40
CA GLN A 451 -22.04 -2.40 39.32
C GLN A 451 -20.75 -2.12 38.54
N PRO A 452 -20.74 -2.27 37.20
CA PRO A 452 -19.56 -2.01 36.40
C PRO A 452 -19.22 -0.51 36.35
N VAL A 453 -17.93 -0.20 36.46
CA VAL A 453 -17.40 1.13 36.12
C VAL A 453 -17.16 1.15 34.62
N GLN A 454 -17.80 2.09 33.92
CA GLN A 454 -17.60 2.30 32.49
C GLN A 454 -16.32 3.13 32.25
N LYS A 455 -15.43 2.65 31.38
CA LYS A 455 -14.23 3.39 30.97
C LYS A 455 -13.92 3.18 29.49
N THR A 456 -13.61 4.27 28.79
CA THR A 456 -13.25 4.23 27.36
C THR A 456 -11.74 4.23 27.17
N PHE A 457 -11.24 3.24 26.44
CA PHE A 457 -9.85 3.12 26.02
C PHE A 457 -9.74 3.40 24.53
N ARG A 458 -8.91 4.38 24.16
CA ARG A 458 -8.61 4.77 22.79
C ARG A 458 -7.30 4.15 22.33
N TYR A 459 -7.38 3.36 21.27
CA TYR A 459 -6.26 2.68 20.61
C TYR A 459 -5.93 3.43 19.32
N PRO A 460 -4.79 4.15 19.23
CA PRO A 460 -4.36 4.79 17.99
C PRO A 460 -4.04 3.78 16.88
N SER A 461 -3.91 4.27 15.64
CA SER A 461 -3.45 3.47 14.50
C SER A 461 -2.17 2.68 14.81
N GLY A 462 -2.15 1.40 14.40
CA GLY A 462 -1.09 0.46 14.75
C GLY A 462 -1.28 -0.25 16.11
N GLN A 463 -2.38 0.01 16.82
CA GLN A 463 -2.76 -0.67 18.06
C GLN A 463 -4.12 -1.38 18.01
N PHE A 464 -4.75 -1.41 16.83
CA PHE A 464 -5.97 -2.17 16.55
C PHE A 464 -6.00 -2.65 15.11
N TRP A 465 -6.65 -3.80 14.87
CA TRP A 465 -6.57 -4.57 13.63
C TRP A 465 -7.92 -5.15 13.17
N GLN A 466 -9.04 -4.65 13.71
CA GLN A 466 -10.38 -4.93 13.22
C GLN A 466 -11.26 -3.65 13.19
N PRO A 467 -12.25 -3.57 12.27
CA PRO A 467 -13.22 -2.47 12.23
C PRO A 467 -14.10 -2.36 13.48
N ALA A 468 -14.57 -1.15 13.80
CA ALA A 468 -15.48 -0.96 14.93
C ALA A 468 -16.84 -1.68 14.75
N ASP A 469 -17.32 -1.86 13.51
CA ASP A 469 -18.61 -2.52 13.23
C ASP A 469 -18.59 -4.04 13.42
N THR A 470 -17.42 -4.69 13.51
CA THR A 470 -17.31 -6.12 13.84
C THR A 470 -17.21 -6.38 15.35
N LEU A 471 -17.13 -5.33 16.17
CA LEU A 471 -16.81 -5.38 17.60
C LEU A 471 -18.04 -5.03 18.46
N SER A 472 -18.85 -6.04 18.74
CA SER A 472 -20.11 -5.93 19.50
C SER A 472 -20.05 -6.68 20.83
N PRO A 473 -20.91 -6.38 21.81
CA PRO A 473 -21.06 -7.20 23.03
C PRO A 473 -21.57 -8.64 22.77
N THR A 474 -22.00 -8.93 21.54
CA THR A 474 -22.35 -10.28 21.06
C THR A 474 -21.23 -10.97 20.28
N THR A 475 -20.09 -10.30 20.08
CA THR A 475 -18.87 -10.88 19.54
C THR A 475 -18.11 -11.56 20.68
N ASP A 476 -17.46 -12.70 20.42
CA ASP A 476 -16.67 -13.44 21.42
C ASP A 476 -15.36 -12.70 21.73
N LEU A 477 -15.45 -11.69 22.60
CA LEU A 477 -14.37 -10.76 22.95
C LEU A 477 -13.87 -11.00 24.38
N THR A 478 -12.62 -11.43 24.48
CA THR A 478 -11.88 -11.50 25.75
C THR A 478 -11.10 -10.22 25.99
N VAL A 479 -11.18 -9.66 27.20
CA VAL A 479 -10.38 -8.50 27.64
C VAL A 479 -9.40 -8.94 28.72
N GLN A 480 -8.13 -8.55 28.60
CA GLN A 480 -7.09 -8.75 29.61
C GLN A 480 -6.60 -7.40 30.15
N LEU A 481 -6.52 -7.29 31.48
CA LEU A 481 -6.14 -6.08 32.22
C LEU A 481 -4.89 -6.35 33.07
N ASN A 482 -3.71 -6.16 32.48
CA ASN A 482 -2.44 -6.49 33.11
C ASN A 482 -1.86 -5.26 33.82
N ARG A 483 -1.68 -5.33 35.15
CA ARG A 483 -0.96 -4.30 35.94
C ARG A 483 0.53 -4.38 35.62
N ALA A 484 1.16 -3.25 35.27
CA ALA A 484 2.59 -3.21 34.92
C ALA A 484 3.20 -1.80 35.04
N GLY A 485 4.49 -1.75 35.36
CA GLY A 485 5.20 -0.49 35.64
C GLY A 485 5.25 -0.20 37.13
N THR A 486 5.14 1.07 37.50
CA THR A 486 5.11 1.52 38.90
C THR A 486 3.68 1.71 39.39
N GLU A 487 3.42 1.30 40.63
CA GLU A 487 2.17 1.56 41.35
C GLU A 487 2.46 2.46 42.55
N GLY A 488 1.55 3.39 42.85
CA GLY A 488 1.70 4.37 43.92
C GLY A 488 0.50 4.37 44.89
N PRO A 489 0.68 4.84 46.14
CA PRO A 489 -0.41 4.95 47.10
C PRO A 489 -1.45 5.97 46.61
N VAL A 490 -2.71 5.55 46.54
CA VAL A 490 -3.80 6.36 45.98
C VAL A 490 -4.59 7.08 47.08
N HIS A 491 -4.51 8.40 47.11
CA HIS A 491 -5.41 9.25 47.89
C HIS A 491 -6.60 9.68 46.99
N ILE A 492 -7.75 9.02 47.17
CA ILE A 492 -8.95 9.25 46.35
C ILE A 492 -9.60 10.58 46.77
N ALA A 493 -9.23 11.69 46.13
CA ALA A 493 -9.76 13.02 46.41
C ALA A 493 -11.16 13.26 45.79
N ASN A 494 -11.46 12.60 44.65
CA ASN A 494 -12.80 12.40 44.09
C ASN A 494 -12.71 11.33 42.97
N PRO A 495 -13.72 10.46 42.78
CA PRO A 495 -13.73 9.50 41.68
C PRO A 495 -14.05 10.21 40.35
N VAL A 496 -13.09 10.19 39.40
CA VAL A 496 -13.29 10.72 38.05
C VAL A 496 -14.03 9.68 37.19
N THR A 497 -15.35 9.68 37.26
CA THR A 497 -16.22 8.87 36.38
C THR A 497 -16.25 9.46 34.96
N GLY A 498 -15.98 8.62 33.96
CA GLY A 498 -15.92 9.01 32.55
C GLY A 498 -14.52 9.46 32.09
N GLY A 499 -14.47 10.02 30.88
CA GLY A 499 -13.24 10.46 30.20
C GLY A 499 -12.48 9.32 29.49
N VAL A 500 -12.01 9.60 28.27
CA VAL A 500 -11.26 8.66 27.41
C VAL A 500 -9.78 8.63 27.83
N LEU A 501 -9.20 7.43 27.94
CA LEU A 501 -7.76 7.24 28.08
C LEU A 501 -7.17 6.85 26.72
N THR A 502 -6.14 7.55 26.26
CA THR A 502 -5.43 7.17 25.01
C THR A 502 -4.21 6.33 25.36
N ALA A 503 -3.97 5.29 24.56
CA ALA A 503 -2.84 4.40 24.73
C ALA A 503 -1.51 5.07 24.36
N SER A 504 -0.48 4.80 25.16
CA SER A 504 0.92 5.02 24.80
C SER A 504 1.38 4.05 23.71
N PRO A 505 2.40 4.39 22.90
CA PRO A 505 3.02 3.48 21.95
C PRO A 505 3.43 2.14 22.58
N LEU A 506 3.20 1.04 21.86
CA LEU A 506 3.52 -0.31 22.33
C LEU A 506 5.01 -0.63 22.15
N PRO A 507 5.66 -1.29 23.13
CA PRO A 507 7.00 -1.85 22.97
C PRO A 507 6.95 -3.23 22.26
N THR A 508 6.27 -3.29 21.10
CA THR A 508 6.22 -4.47 20.22
C THR A 508 7.21 -4.32 19.07
N THR A 509 7.70 -5.43 18.51
CA THR A 509 8.56 -5.37 17.32
C THR A 509 7.72 -5.07 16.07
N ALA A 510 8.36 -4.56 15.01
CA ALA A 510 7.69 -4.36 13.73
C ALA A 510 7.15 -5.68 13.14
N ALA A 511 7.80 -6.81 13.42
CA ALA A 511 7.36 -8.13 12.97
C ALA A 511 6.05 -8.58 13.67
N ASP A 512 5.89 -8.26 14.96
CA ASP A 512 4.64 -8.55 15.69
C ASP A 512 3.47 -7.75 15.09
N VAL A 513 3.65 -6.45 14.88
CA VAL A 513 2.61 -5.57 14.32
C VAL A 513 2.22 -6.00 12.90
N GLU A 514 3.17 -6.47 12.10
CA GLU A 514 2.89 -7.04 10.78
C GLU A 514 2.08 -8.34 10.85
N ALA A 515 2.46 -9.28 11.72
CA ALA A 515 1.73 -10.53 11.90
C ALA A 515 0.29 -10.30 12.41
N MET A 516 0.11 -9.37 13.35
CA MET A 516 -1.19 -8.95 13.86
C MET A 516 -2.05 -8.28 12.77
N SER A 517 -1.42 -7.47 11.90
CA SER A 517 -2.12 -6.82 10.78
C SER A 517 -2.56 -7.81 9.70
N LEU A 518 -1.73 -8.81 9.35
CA LEU A 518 -2.12 -9.90 8.46
C LEU A 518 -3.30 -10.71 9.04
N ALA A 519 -3.25 -11.08 10.32
CA ALA A 519 -4.34 -11.79 10.98
C ALA A 519 -5.64 -10.95 11.01
N GLY A 520 -5.54 -9.65 11.23
CA GLY A 520 -6.66 -8.71 11.14
C GLY A 520 -7.28 -8.62 9.75
N LEU A 521 -6.46 -8.56 8.69
CA LEU A 521 -6.92 -8.56 7.30
C LEU A 521 -7.66 -9.86 6.96
N GLN A 522 -7.09 -11.01 7.36
CA GLN A 522 -7.71 -12.32 7.19
C GLN A 522 -9.06 -12.42 7.92
N ALA A 523 -9.12 -12.00 9.19
CA ALA A 523 -10.35 -12.01 9.99
C ALA A 523 -11.44 -11.07 9.42
N THR A 524 -11.05 -9.88 8.96
CA THR A 524 -11.97 -8.89 8.38
C THR A 524 -12.56 -9.39 7.05
N ALA A 525 -11.73 -9.93 6.16
CA ALA A 525 -12.20 -10.50 4.90
C ALA A 525 -13.08 -11.74 5.09
N ALA A 526 -12.78 -12.57 6.11
CA ALA A 526 -13.61 -13.72 6.47
C ALA A 526 -15.00 -13.29 7.00
N ALA A 527 -15.07 -12.27 7.86
CA ALA A 527 -16.31 -11.72 8.38
C ALA A 527 -17.18 -11.09 7.26
N ASP A 528 -16.56 -10.29 6.39
CA ASP A 528 -17.24 -9.61 5.30
C ASP A 528 -17.77 -10.56 4.22
N ARG A 529 -17.10 -11.71 3.99
CA ARG A 529 -17.40 -12.66 2.90
C ARG A 529 -18.89 -13.01 2.77
N THR A 530 -19.56 -13.24 3.89
CA THR A 530 -20.99 -13.61 3.91
C THR A 530 -21.90 -12.48 3.43
N ALA A 531 -21.54 -11.22 3.69
CA ALA A 531 -22.28 -10.06 3.22
C ALA A 531 -21.98 -9.77 1.73
N VAL A 532 -20.72 -9.89 1.31
CA VAL A 532 -20.31 -9.70 -0.09
C VAL A 532 -20.99 -10.73 -1.01
N LEU A 533 -20.93 -12.03 -0.67
CA LEU A 533 -21.58 -13.09 -1.45
C LEU A 533 -23.11 -12.91 -1.55
N ARG A 534 -23.77 -12.44 -0.48
CA ARG A 534 -25.23 -12.26 -0.45
C ARG A 534 -25.71 -11.06 -1.26
N ASN A 535 -24.96 -9.95 -1.20
CA ASN A 535 -25.45 -8.64 -1.63
C ASN A 535 -24.75 -8.09 -2.89
N LEU A 536 -23.52 -8.54 -3.17
CA LEU A 536 -22.62 -7.94 -4.16
C LEU A 536 -22.16 -8.94 -5.24
N SER A 537 -22.49 -10.23 -5.14
CA SER A 537 -22.15 -11.22 -6.18
C SER A 537 -22.84 -10.88 -7.50
N ASP A 538 -22.06 -10.97 -8.57
CA ASP A 538 -22.46 -10.72 -9.96
C ASP A 538 -23.01 -9.30 -10.15
N ARG A 539 -22.43 -8.33 -9.43
CA ARG A 539 -22.73 -6.90 -9.49
C ARG A 539 -21.47 -6.06 -9.63
N TRP A 540 -21.64 -4.88 -10.21
CA TRP A 540 -20.60 -3.87 -10.26
C TRP A 540 -20.53 -3.12 -8.94
N VAL A 541 -19.32 -2.93 -8.41
CA VAL A 541 -19.06 -2.19 -7.17
C VAL A 541 -17.94 -1.17 -7.40
N PRO A 542 -17.89 -0.07 -6.65
CA PRO A 542 -16.72 0.80 -6.61
C PRO A 542 -15.60 0.10 -5.82
N GLN A 543 -14.48 -0.19 -6.47
CA GLN A 543 -13.26 -0.68 -5.84
C GLN A 543 -12.39 0.51 -5.46
N LEU A 544 -12.08 0.65 -4.16
CA LEU A 544 -11.43 1.82 -3.56
C LEU A 544 -9.93 1.60 -3.29
N SER A 545 -9.47 0.35 -3.28
CA SER A 545 -8.05 0.04 -3.14
C SER A 545 -7.73 -1.39 -3.60
N SER A 546 -6.48 -1.61 -3.99
CA SER A 546 -5.92 -2.89 -4.45
C SER A 546 -4.45 -2.97 -4.03
N LYS A 547 -4.16 -3.54 -2.85
CA LYS A 547 -2.80 -3.59 -2.30
C LYS A 547 -2.36 -5.03 -1.99
N GLN A 548 -1.08 -5.32 -2.17
CA GLN A 548 -0.45 -6.57 -1.73
C GLN A 548 0.79 -6.26 -0.89
N PHE A 549 1.25 -7.22 -0.09
CA PHE A 549 2.45 -7.03 0.72
C PHE A 549 3.69 -6.85 -0.17
N GLY A 550 4.47 -5.79 0.10
CA GLY A 550 5.65 -5.44 -0.69
C GLY A 550 5.36 -4.65 -1.97
N LEU A 551 4.09 -4.35 -2.28
CA LEU A 551 3.74 -3.42 -3.37
C LEU A 551 4.37 -2.05 -3.12
N VAL A 552 4.95 -1.43 -4.14
CA VAL A 552 5.46 -0.05 -4.06
C VAL A 552 4.47 0.85 -4.81
N ALA A 553 3.72 1.66 -4.06
CA ALA A 553 2.67 2.55 -4.58
C ALA A 553 2.46 3.73 -3.62
N GLU A 554 1.96 4.86 -4.11
CA GLU A 554 1.68 6.06 -3.29
C GLU A 554 2.90 6.56 -2.47
N GLY A 555 4.10 6.33 -3.01
CA GLY A 555 5.39 6.70 -2.41
C GLY A 555 5.95 5.74 -1.36
N ILE A 556 5.16 4.77 -0.87
CA ILE A 556 5.55 3.82 0.19
C ILE A 556 5.67 2.38 -0.34
N THR A 557 6.34 1.53 0.45
CA THR A 557 6.19 0.07 0.34
C THR A 557 5.05 -0.35 1.26
N TRP A 558 4.06 -1.04 0.73
CA TRP A 558 2.86 -1.44 1.46
C TRP A 558 3.13 -2.70 2.29
N HIS A 559 3.13 -2.53 3.61
CA HIS A 559 3.14 -3.62 4.57
C HIS A 559 1.71 -3.90 5.07
N HIS A 560 1.45 -5.03 5.74
CA HIS A 560 0.09 -5.37 6.18
C HIS A 560 -0.49 -4.33 7.13
N THR A 561 0.36 -3.69 7.94
CA THR A 561 -0.02 -2.59 8.83
C THR A 561 -0.55 -1.38 8.04
N ASP A 562 -0.01 -1.11 6.85
CA ASP A 562 -0.44 0.00 6.00
C ASP A 562 -1.74 -0.32 5.27
N ILE A 563 -1.87 -1.54 4.74
CA ILE A 563 -3.08 -2.06 4.09
C ILE A 563 -4.25 -2.08 5.09
N MET A 564 -4.03 -2.57 6.31
CA MET A 564 -5.02 -2.54 7.38
C MET A 564 -5.40 -1.10 7.77
N ARG A 565 -4.41 -0.21 7.93
CA ARG A 565 -4.66 1.21 8.24
C ARG A 565 -5.51 1.91 7.18
N GLU A 566 -5.23 1.67 5.90
CA GLU A 566 -6.01 2.18 4.79
C GLU A 566 -7.44 1.63 4.80
N HIS A 567 -7.61 0.32 4.93
CA HIS A 567 -8.93 -0.30 4.96
C HIS A 567 -9.80 0.27 6.10
N LEU A 568 -9.24 0.40 7.31
CA LEU A 568 -9.95 0.95 8.47
C LEU A 568 -10.38 2.41 8.23
N ARG A 569 -9.51 3.24 7.64
CA ARG A 569 -9.83 4.63 7.27
C ARG A 569 -10.93 4.72 6.21
N LEU A 570 -10.91 3.85 5.20
CA LEU A 570 -11.95 3.79 4.17
C LEU A 570 -13.29 3.33 4.75
N ARG A 571 -13.27 2.38 5.69
CA ARG A 571 -14.46 1.84 6.37
C ARG A 571 -15.06 2.77 7.41
N GLU A 572 -14.26 3.63 8.05
CA GLU A 572 -14.78 4.74 8.85
C GLU A 572 -15.54 5.75 7.97
N ARG A 573 -14.92 6.21 6.88
CA ARG A 573 -15.52 7.21 5.98
C ARG A 573 -16.77 6.68 5.27
N HIS A 574 -16.78 5.40 4.90
CA HIS A 574 -17.86 4.76 4.17
C HIS A 574 -18.23 3.42 4.86
N PRO A 575 -19.15 3.40 5.85
CA PRO A 575 -19.44 2.22 6.70
C PRO A 575 -19.87 0.92 5.99
N ASN A 576 -20.25 1.00 4.72
CA ASN A 576 -20.56 -0.17 3.88
C ASN A 576 -19.33 -0.79 3.22
N VAL A 577 -18.12 -0.25 3.40
CA VAL A 577 -16.88 -0.77 2.81
C VAL A 577 -16.53 -2.17 3.32
N ARG A 578 -16.10 -3.05 2.43
CA ARG A 578 -15.77 -4.46 2.71
C ARG A 578 -14.39 -4.83 2.17
N LEU A 579 -13.72 -5.76 2.85
CA LEU A 579 -12.43 -6.31 2.47
C LEU A 579 -12.61 -7.66 1.77
N LEU A 580 -11.94 -7.84 0.64
CA LEU A 580 -11.88 -9.09 -0.12
C LEU A 580 -10.42 -9.55 -0.23
N TRP A 581 -10.20 -10.86 -0.22
CA TRP A 581 -8.96 -11.48 -0.70
C TRP A 581 -9.17 -11.93 -2.14
N SER A 582 -8.39 -11.38 -3.08
CA SER A 582 -8.64 -11.51 -4.52
C SER A 582 -8.67 -12.97 -4.99
N GLY A 583 -7.78 -13.83 -4.48
CA GLY A 583 -7.69 -15.26 -4.82
C GLY A 583 -8.88 -16.13 -4.39
N THR A 584 -10.01 -15.53 -3.97
CA THR A 584 -11.29 -16.24 -3.75
C THR A 584 -12.42 -15.78 -4.67
N TRP A 585 -12.08 -15.04 -5.74
CA TRP A 585 -12.97 -14.45 -6.74
C TRP A 585 -12.37 -14.62 -8.14
N SER A 586 -13.17 -14.93 -9.16
CA SER A 586 -12.69 -15.27 -10.50
C SER A 586 -12.37 -14.05 -11.38
N THR A 587 -12.83 -12.87 -10.97
CA THR A 587 -12.72 -11.63 -11.75
C THR A 587 -11.42 -10.86 -11.54
N PHE A 588 -10.50 -11.34 -10.68
CA PHE A 588 -9.21 -10.67 -10.43
C PHE A 588 -8.05 -11.40 -11.10
N SER A 589 -7.17 -10.65 -11.79
CA SER A 589 -6.02 -11.18 -12.53
C SER A 589 -4.93 -11.79 -11.63
N TYR A 590 -4.90 -11.41 -10.35
CA TYR A 590 -3.88 -11.77 -9.37
C TYR A 590 -4.53 -12.29 -8.08
N PRO A 591 -4.10 -13.43 -7.52
CA PRO A 591 -4.77 -14.10 -6.39
C PRO A 591 -4.32 -13.62 -4.99
N ASP A 592 -3.40 -12.66 -4.92
CA ASP A 592 -2.57 -12.29 -3.77
C ASP A 592 -2.81 -10.86 -3.24
N PHE A 593 -3.92 -10.23 -3.64
CA PHE A 593 -4.25 -8.85 -3.28
C PHE A 593 -5.37 -8.74 -2.22
N TRP A 594 -5.17 -7.79 -1.32
CA TRP A 594 -6.20 -7.22 -0.45
C TRP A 594 -6.95 -6.13 -1.22
N ILE A 595 -8.23 -6.37 -1.46
CA ILE A 595 -9.11 -5.49 -2.23
C ILE A 595 -10.10 -4.84 -1.29
N THR A 596 -10.15 -3.51 -1.27
CA THR A 596 -11.18 -2.76 -0.53
C THR A 596 -12.23 -2.26 -1.51
N ILE A 597 -13.50 -2.61 -1.28
CA ILE A 597 -14.64 -2.17 -2.09
C ILE A 597 -15.64 -1.38 -1.25
N ALA A 598 -16.34 -0.43 -1.86
CA ALA A 598 -17.58 0.09 -1.30
C ALA A 598 -18.69 -0.96 -1.47
N GLY A 599 -19.36 -1.35 -0.37
CA GLY A 599 -20.43 -2.36 -0.37
C GLY A 599 -21.76 -1.84 -0.89
N VAL A 600 -21.75 -1.19 -2.06
CA VAL A 600 -22.91 -0.79 -2.84
C VAL A 600 -22.85 -1.46 -4.21
N ALA A 601 -23.98 -2.00 -4.67
CA ALA A 601 -24.07 -2.79 -5.88
C ALA A 601 -24.83 -2.04 -6.99
N PHE A 602 -24.27 -2.06 -8.19
CA PHE A 602 -24.80 -1.44 -9.39
C PHE A 602 -25.05 -2.49 -10.49
N PRO A 603 -26.03 -2.28 -11.38
CA PRO A 603 -26.28 -3.15 -12.53
C PRO A 603 -25.26 -2.92 -13.66
N THR A 604 -24.63 -1.75 -13.71
CA THR A 604 -23.68 -1.32 -14.74
C THR A 604 -22.41 -0.74 -14.11
N PRO A 605 -21.26 -0.77 -14.81
CA PRO A 605 -20.02 -0.15 -14.34
C PRO A 605 -20.16 1.36 -14.13
N ASP A 606 -20.90 2.04 -15.00
CA ASP A 606 -21.08 3.50 -14.98
C ASP A 606 -21.68 3.99 -13.65
N GLY A 607 -22.55 3.21 -13.01
CA GLY A 607 -23.11 3.53 -11.70
C GLY A 607 -22.07 3.49 -10.57
N ALA A 608 -21.12 2.55 -10.66
CA ALA A 608 -20.01 2.47 -9.71
C ALA A 608 -18.96 3.58 -9.96
N ILE A 609 -18.71 3.94 -11.22
CA ILE A 609 -17.86 5.10 -11.60
C ILE A 609 -18.49 6.42 -11.15
N GLN A 610 -19.80 6.61 -11.33
CA GLN A 610 -20.48 7.80 -10.82
C GLN A 610 -20.37 7.88 -9.29
N TRP A 611 -20.53 6.76 -8.58
CA TRP A 611 -20.33 6.72 -7.13
C TRP A 611 -18.91 7.15 -6.72
N CYS A 612 -17.87 6.75 -7.46
CA CYS A 612 -16.50 7.20 -7.21
C CYS A 612 -16.39 8.73 -7.22
N GLY A 613 -16.87 9.36 -8.31
CA GLY A 613 -16.86 10.81 -8.48
C GLY A 613 -17.73 11.54 -7.44
N ASP A 614 -18.94 11.02 -7.17
CA ASP A 614 -19.86 11.57 -6.16
C ASP A 614 -19.28 11.51 -4.72
N ASN A 615 -18.30 10.63 -4.46
CA ASN A 615 -17.59 10.52 -3.19
C ASN A 615 -16.19 11.17 -3.21
N GLY A 616 -15.80 11.82 -4.31
CA GLY A 616 -14.55 12.56 -4.43
C GLY A 616 -13.30 11.70 -4.64
N PHE A 617 -13.44 10.46 -5.12
CA PHE A 617 -12.32 9.62 -5.53
C PHE A 617 -12.00 9.81 -7.02
N ASP A 618 -10.73 10.06 -7.32
CA ASP A 618 -10.23 10.07 -8.71
C ASP A 618 -10.11 8.64 -9.29
N ARG A 619 -9.70 8.59 -10.57
CA ARG A 619 -9.56 7.38 -11.40
C ARG A 619 -8.62 6.32 -10.82
N ASP A 620 -7.57 6.73 -10.10
CA ASP A 620 -6.55 5.83 -9.59
C ASP A 620 -6.95 5.27 -8.22
N HIS A 621 -7.70 6.05 -7.43
CA HIS A 621 -8.20 5.67 -6.11
C HIS A 621 -9.63 5.10 -6.12
N CYS A 622 -10.37 5.11 -7.24
CA CYS A 622 -11.64 4.39 -7.37
C CYS A 622 -12.03 4.07 -8.83
N TYR A 623 -12.44 2.83 -9.08
CA TYR A 623 -12.97 2.37 -10.37
C TYR A 623 -14.04 1.28 -10.22
N ALA A 624 -14.77 0.97 -11.29
CA ALA A 624 -15.81 -0.06 -11.27
C ALA A 624 -15.23 -1.47 -11.42
N LYS A 625 -15.64 -2.38 -10.55
CA LYS A 625 -15.25 -3.80 -10.56
C LYS A 625 -16.48 -4.72 -10.49
N LEU A 626 -16.55 -5.73 -11.35
CA LEU A 626 -17.52 -6.82 -11.23
C LEU A 626 -17.00 -7.85 -10.22
N ILE A 627 -17.77 -8.10 -9.15
CA ILE A 627 -17.43 -9.11 -8.13
C ILE A 627 -18.15 -10.41 -8.47
N SER A 628 -17.41 -11.46 -8.82
CA SER A 628 -17.98 -12.78 -9.11
C SER A 628 -16.99 -13.91 -8.80
N THR A 629 -17.52 -15.12 -8.64
CA THR A 629 -16.76 -16.39 -8.54
C THR A 629 -16.86 -17.25 -9.80
N THR A 630 -17.59 -16.79 -10.84
CA THR A 630 -17.83 -17.53 -12.08
C THR A 630 -17.52 -16.74 -13.36
N HIS A 631 -17.56 -15.40 -13.34
CA HIS A 631 -17.26 -14.56 -14.50
C HIS A 631 -15.75 -14.44 -14.75
N PRO A 632 -15.29 -14.29 -16.01
CA PRO A 632 -13.88 -14.11 -16.33
C PRO A 632 -13.31 -12.76 -15.84
N VAL A 633 -11.98 -12.63 -15.90
CA VAL A 633 -11.26 -11.38 -15.65
C VAL A 633 -11.58 -10.34 -16.75
N ASP A 634 -11.65 -10.76 -18.01
CA ASP A 634 -11.92 -9.88 -19.15
C ASP A 634 -13.32 -9.25 -19.05
N GLY A 635 -13.40 -7.93 -19.27
CA GLY A 635 -14.65 -7.17 -19.13
C GLY A 635 -15.15 -6.99 -17.70
N SER A 636 -14.40 -7.42 -16.67
CA SER A 636 -14.80 -7.30 -15.25
C SER A 636 -14.34 -6.01 -14.56
N THR A 637 -13.73 -5.07 -15.28
CA THR A 637 -13.19 -3.81 -14.75
C THR A 637 -13.49 -2.67 -15.73
N GLN A 638 -13.90 -1.50 -15.23
CA GLN A 638 -14.00 -0.27 -16.02
C GLN A 638 -13.49 0.92 -15.18
N TYR A 639 -12.55 1.68 -15.73
CA TYR A 639 -12.00 2.87 -15.09
C TYR A 639 -12.89 4.08 -15.29
N GLN A 640 -12.70 5.11 -14.46
CA GLN A 640 -13.23 6.44 -14.76
C GLN A 640 -12.60 6.95 -16.07
N PRO A 641 -13.33 7.71 -16.90
CA PRO A 641 -12.82 8.25 -18.18
C PRO A 641 -11.61 9.16 -17.97
#